data_AF-A0A1G0WFZ2-F1
#
_entry.id   AF-A0A1G0WFZ2-F1
#
_cell.length_a   1.000
_cell.length_b   1.000
_cell.length_c   1.000
_cell.angle_alpha   90.00
_cell.angle_beta   90.00
_cell.angle_gamma   90.00
#
_symmetry.space_group_name_H-M   'P 1'
#
loop_
_entity.id
_entity.type
_entity.pdbx_description
1 polymer ?
#
loop_
_entity_poly.entity_id
_entity_poly.type
_entity_poly.pdbx_seq_one_letter_code
_entity_poly.pdbx_strand_id
1 'polypeptide(L)'
;MISVLDNKLEDYKFTVKAINVCLSNNLVRVKDILEYYKNNKTFLKFRGCASKINAELTEFCENIINKNKFNYYKTQSYQTKNQETNETKKFDKINYLLNSELVKNDVLIEYIKTRMNQQSGRLRNVLKSLFFNTNNNLEKFFLNIKQFIDNKARNMKGVGEATIIEVERFVSEIWEFSTSIKYKEKKWDNSFSKIKKLINVSTGIKSDIFNKYETSFNNKNLKLFKLLDIIIINYILDDRENFIFSHLYGYYNYEGKTTLRKISLDLGLSHERVRQLSEEINIKIIKNLSIFSFLAKIFFNHTKYQINTDNDYILLTESFAKKVNNEEKLNFTFNYFCFLLQILVINTHQLLISNKKNIKNQFYIKNELWKQFDFADFYQDLQVRTRIVKKSYTMFFDDYFRFFSKKDSIEQSNSVRIMIGLIVNKEFNLNVDSDYNIYIEKTTKKTLHEYMIDILEKNERPMHISEIEKQMRLIFPHLKFTRSSISSTANTVEEIVCYGKKSTYGLKIWGDCYGTSLKDMVEYILKTNKRPMHSTELSKELKKYTKCSEKSIRSNLKIDHPQRFRFFDGSFIGLKNVKYKKSEINFQKMRRIPIIKIKFLLNDLSYPINYLKIIGILNRKFKFNSLQSKIILERFIRDGFIKITKDNYCNYMKI
;
A
#
# COMPACT_ATOMS: atom_id res chain seq x y z
N MET A 1 -28.61 -31.24 51.42
CA MET A 1 -28.47 -29.97 50.66
C MET A 1 -28.47 -30.21 49.14
N ILE A 2 -27.85 -31.29 48.64
CA ILE A 2 -27.92 -31.70 47.22
C ILE A 2 -29.35 -32.14 46.79
N SER A 3 -30.17 -32.66 47.72
CA SER A 3 -31.50 -33.20 47.38
C SER A 3 -32.60 -32.17 47.04
N VAL A 4 -32.41 -30.88 47.31
CA VAL A 4 -33.46 -29.85 47.09
C VAL A 4 -33.28 -29.12 45.76
N LEU A 5 -32.04 -29.01 45.28
CA LEU A 5 -31.70 -28.26 44.06
C LEU A 5 -32.00 -29.03 42.77
N ASP A 6 -32.05 -30.37 42.85
CA ASP A 6 -32.37 -31.25 41.73
C ASP A 6 -33.84 -31.65 41.64
N ASN A 7 -34.69 -31.20 42.57
CA ASN A 7 -36.13 -31.41 42.51
C ASN A 7 -36.75 -30.71 41.29
N LYS A 8 -37.78 -31.34 40.71
CA LYS A 8 -38.55 -30.74 39.63
C LYS A 8 -39.41 -29.61 40.20
N LEU A 9 -39.66 -28.60 39.38
CA LEU A 9 -40.50 -27.47 39.78
C LEU A 9 -41.94 -27.86 40.10
N GLU A 10 -42.41 -28.96 39.52
CA GLU A 10 -43.74 -29.56 39.75
C GLU A 10 -43.92 -30.06 41.19
N ASP A 11 -42.83 -30.30 41.92
CA ASP A 11 -42.87 -30.74 43.33
C ASP A 11 -43.11 -29.57 44.32
N TYR A 12 -43.19 -28.33 43.81
CA TYR A 12 -43.41 -27.12 44.59
C TYR A 12 -44.76 -26.48 44.27
N LYS A 13 -45.38 -25.85 45.28
CA LYS A 13 -46.68 -25.15 45.16
C LYS A 13 -46.56 -23.85 44.35
N PHE A 14 -46.31 -23.98 43.05
CA PHE A 14 -46.45 -22.89 42.08
C PHE A 14 -47.82 -22.93 41.43
N THR A 15 -48.29 -21.77 40.98
CA THR A 15 -49.42 -21.71 40.05
C THR A 15 -49.06 -22.42 38.74
N VAL A 16 -50.04 -23.11 38.12
CA VAL A 16 -49.84 -23.80 36.83
C VAL A 16 -49.27 -22.85 35.77
N LYS A 17 -49.64 -21.56 35.83
CA LYS A 17 -49.11 -20.52 34.94
C LYS A 17 -47.63 -20.21 35.20
N ALA A 18 -47.18 -20.17 36.46
CA ALA A 18 -45.77 -19.98 36.79
C ALA A 18 -44.92 -21.17 36.30
N ILE A 19 -45.39 -22.41 36.49
CA ILE A 19 -44.71 -23.62 35.98
C ILE A 19 -44.57 -23.56 34.46
N ASN A 20 -45.63 -23.22 33.73
CA ASN A 20 -45.59 -23.11 32.27
C ASN A 20 -44.63 -22.01 31.78
N VAL A 21 -44.55 -20.88 32.49
CA VAL A 21 -43.59 -19.81 32.18
C VAL A 21 -42.15 -20.32 32.37
N CYS A 22 -41.87 -21.10 33.40
CA CYS A 22 -40.55 -21.68 33.63
C CYS A 22 -40.17 -22.74 32.59
N LEU A 23 -41.08 -23.69 32.31
CA LEU A 23 -40.85 -24.76 31.34
C LEU A 23 -40.64 -24.23 29.91
N SER A 24 -41.43 -23.24 29.49
CA SER A 24 -41.28 -22.61 28.17
C SER A 24 -39.96 -21.84 27.99
N ASN A 25 -39.24 -21.57 29.08
CA ASN A 25 -37.93 -20.93 29.08
C ASN A 25 -36.80 -21.88 29.53
N ASN A 26 -37.03 -23.20 29.43
CA ASN A 26 -36.09 -24.26 29.79
C ASN A 26 -35.60 -24.23 31.25
N LEU A 27 -36.39 -23.66 32.16
CA LEU A 27 -36.15 -23.74 33.60
C LEU A 27 -36.98 -24.89 34.15
N VAL A 28 -36.36 -26.05 34.35
CA VAL A 28 -37.06 -27.30 34.68
C VAL A 28 -36.88 -27.68 36.15
N ARG A 29 -35.76 -27.28 36.74
CA ARG A 29 -35.40 -27.56 38.13
C ARG A 29 -35.29 -26.28 38.96
N VAL A 30 -35.38 -26.45 40.28
CA VAL A 30 -35.24 -25.35 41.24
C VAL A 30 -33.91 -24.60 41.07
N LYS A 31 -32.82 -25.32 40.78
CA LYS A 31 -31.51 -24.70 40.51
C LYS A 31 -31.52 -23.75 39.30
N ASP A 32 -32.27 -24.09 38.25
CA ASP A 32 -32.31 -23.32 37.00
C ASP A 32 -33.00 -21.98 37.24
N ILE A 33 -34.12 -21.99 37.99
CA ILE A 33 -34.81 -20.75 38.40
C ILE A 33 -33.94 -19.89 39.32
N LEU A 34 -33.26 -20.50 40.30
CA LEU A 34 -32.38 -19.78 41.23
C LEU A 34 -31.18 -19.15 40.52
N GLU A 35 -30.59 -19.83 39.54
CA GLU A 35 -29.48 -19.30 38.74
C GLU A 35 -29.94 -18.15 37.86
N TYR A 36 -31.09 -18.31 37.19
CA TYR A 36 -31.69 -17.22 36.44
C TYR A 36 -32.01 -16.00 37.32
N TYR A 37 -32.59 -16.21 38.50
CA TYR A 37 -32.89 -15.15 39.47
C TYR A 37 -31.64 -14.45 39.98
N LYS A 38 -30.56 -15.19 40.27
CA LYS A 38 -29.28 -14.61 40.71
C LYS A 38 -28.73 -13.63 39.67
N ASN A 39 -28.84 -13.99 38.39
CA ASN A 39 -28.28 -13.22 37.28
C ASN A 39 -29.17 -12.03 36.87
N ASN A 40 -30.50 -12.16 36.97
CA ASN A 40 -31.43 -11.18 36.41
C ASN A 40 -32.29 -10.43 37.44
N LYS A 41 -32.43 -10.96 38.67
CA LYS A 41 -33.26 -10.42 39.77
C LYS A 41 -34.76 -10.26 39.45
N THR A 42 -35.21 -10.68 38.28
CA THR A 42 -36.61 -10.65 37.83
C THR A 42 -36.82 -11.64 36.69
N PHE A 43 -38.07 -12.11 36.54
CA PHE A 43 -38.56 -12.98 35.48
C PHE A 43 -39.46 -12.27 34.47
N LEU A 44 -39.64 -10.94 34.58
CA LEU A 44 -40.51 -10.16 33.68
C LEU A 44 -40.09 -10.21 32.20
N LYS A 45 -38.85 -10.60 31.91
CA LYS A 45 -38.35 -10.77 30.54
C LYS A 45 -38.92 -12.02 29.86
N PHE A 46 -39.55 -12.93 30.59
CA PHE A 46 -40.17 -14.11 30.01
C PHE A 46 -41.53 -13.80 29.42
N ARG A 47 -41.76 -14.31 28.20
CA ARG A 47 -43.03 -14.16 27.49
C ARG A 47 -44.13 -14.85 28.30
N GLY A 48 -45.16 -14.09 28.68
CA GLY A 48 -46.27 -14.58 29.51
C GLY A 48 -46.08 -14.43 31.03
N CYS A 49 -44.95 -13.86 31.49
CA CYS A 49 -44.70 -13.62 32.91
C CYS A 49 -45.31 -12.28 33.37
N ALA A 50 -46.55 -12.34 33.85
CA ALA A 50 -47.23 -11.20 34.46
C ALA A 50 -46.63 -10.83 35.83
N SER A 51 -46.87 -9.60 36.31
CA SER A 51 -46.32 -9.08 37.57
C SER A 51 -46.54 -10.00 38.78
N LYS A 52 -47.73 -10.64 38.88
CA LYS A 52 -48.04 -11.62 39.94
C LYS A 52 -47.18 -12.89 39.85
N ILE A 53 -46.94 -13.40 38.65
CA ILE A 53 -46.09 -14.60 38.41
C ILE A 53 -44.62 -14.26 38.71
N ASN A 54 -44.17 -13.08 38.29
CA ASN A 54 -42.83 -12.60 38.62
C ASN A 54 -42.64 -12.49 40.14
N ALA A 55 -43.61 -11.94 40.86
CA ALA A 55 -43.55 -11.83 42.32
C ALA A 55 -43.48 -13.21 42.98
N GLU A 56 -44.33 -14.15 42.55
CA GLU A 56 -44.37 -15.54 43.03
C GLU A 56 -43.01 -16.25 42.86
N LEU A 57 -42.39 -16.16 41.68
CA LEU A 57 -41.08 -16.77 41.41
C LEU A 57 -39.93 -16.08 42.17
N THR A 58 -39.99 -14.76 42.29
CA THR A 58 -39.00 -13.94 43.02
C THR A 58 -39.03 -14.26 44.51
N GLU A 59 -40.22 -14.27 45.12
CA GLU A 59 -40.43 -14.57 46.54
C GLU A 59 -39.98 -16.00 46.88
N PHE A 60 -40.26 -16.96 46.00
CA PHE A 60 -39.77 -18.33 46.15
C PHE A 60 -38.24 -18.39 46.19
N CYS A 61 -37.56 -17.71 45.25
CA CYS A 61 -36.10 -17.67 45.22
C CYS A 61 -35.53 -17.00 46.48
N GLU A 62 -36.12 -15.90 46.93
CA GLU A 62 -35.71 -15.19 48.13
C GLU A 62 -35.89 -16.03 49.39
N ASN A 63 -37.01 -16.75 49.51
CA ASN A 63 -37.26 -17.65 50.62
C ASN A 63 -36.25 -18.79 50.69
N ILE A 64 -35.84 -19.37 49.56
CA ILE A 64 -34.80 -20.41 49.53
C ILE A 64 -33.42 -19.82 49.88
N ILE A 65 -33.09 -18.65 49.35
CA ILE A 65 -31.82 -17.96 49.63
C ILE A 65 -31.74 -17.57 51.12
N ASN A 66 -32.85 -17.14 51.72
CA ASN A 66 -32.91 -16.73 53.13
C ASN A 66 -32.94 -17.92 54.09
N LYS A 67 -33.64 -19.03 53.77
CA LYS A 67 -33.56 -20.28 54.56
C LYS A 67 -32.15 -20.87 54.56
N ASN A 68 -31.39 -20.71 53.47
CA ASN A 68 -29.99 -21.16 53.39
C ASN A 68 -29.00 -20.28 54.17
N LYS A 69 -29.38 -19.04 54.56
CA LYS A 69 -28.58 -18.24 55.49
C LYS A 69 -28.61 -18.80 56.93
N PHE A 70 -29.66 -19.52 57.33
CA PHE A 70 -29.83 -19.96 58.73
C PHE A 70 -29.05 -21.23 59.13
N ASN A 71 -28.67 -22.09 58.17
CA ASN A 71 -27.97 -23.36 58.46
C ASN A 71 -26.44 -23.30 58.37
N TYR A 72 -25.86 -22.13 58.07
CA TYR A 72 -24.41 -21.92 58.06
C TYR A 72 -23.87 -21.47 59.45
N TYR A 73 -24.75 -21.05 60.37
CA TYR A 73 -24.36 -20.43 61.65
C TYR A 73 -24.32 -21.36 62.87
N LYS A 74 -24.41 -22.69 62.71
CA LYS A 74 -24.43 -23.63 63.86
C LYS A 74 -23.15 -24.45 64.06
N THR A 75 -22.09 -24.26 63.26
CA THR A 75 -20.85 -25.05 63.36
C THR A 75 -19.60 -24.24 63.69
N GLN A 76 -19.73 -23.02 64.22
CA GLN A 76 -18.57 -22.25 64.69
C GLN A 76 -18.93 -21.37 65.88
N SER A 77 -19.30 -22.00 67.00
CA SER A 77 -19.22 -21.38 68.32
C SER A 77 -17.99 -21.92 69.03
N TYR A 78 -16.86 -21.24 68.86
CA TYR A 78 -15.82 -21.03 69.87
C TYR A 78 -14.74 -20.15 69.24
N GLN A 79 -14.94 -18.84 69.33
CA GLN A 79 -14.00 -17.87 69.87
C GLN A 79 -14.47 -16.46 69.54
N THR A 80 -14.78 -15.76 70.61
CA THR A 80 -15.30 -14.41 70.69
C THR A 80 -14.21 -13.39 70.37
N LYS A 81 -14.62 -12.27 69.76
CA LYS A 81 -13.93 -10.96 69.66
C LYS A 81 -12.84 -10.83 68.59
N ASN A 82 -13.24 -10.31 67.43
CA ASN A 82 -12.98 -8.91 67.07
C ASN A 82 -13.80 -8.53 65.83
N GLN A 83 -14.45 -7.37 65.91
CA GLN A 83 -15.08 -6.71 64.77
C GLN A 83 -13.96 -6.18 63.84
N GLU A 84 -13.50 -7.01 62.91
CA GLU A 84 -12.92 -6.51 61.65
C GLU A 84 -14.00 -6.62 60.57
N THR A 85 -14.37 -5.48 60.03
CA THR A 85 -15.54 -5.23 59.18
C THR A 85 -15.44 -5.97 57.83
N ASN A 86 -16.60 -6.32 57.25
CA ASN A 86 -16.74 -6.90 55.89
C ASN A 86 -16.05 -6.11 54.74
N GLU A 87 -15.48 -4.94 55.00
CA GLU A 87 -14.69 -4.15 54.04
C GLU A 87 -13.31 -4.76 53.75
N THR A 88 -12.68 -5.42 54.73
CA THR A 88 -11.39 -6.11 54.52
C THR A 88 -11.54 -7.22 53.46
N LYS A 89 -12.64 -7.99 53.51
CA LYS A 89 -12.93 -9.07 52.54
C LYS A 89 -13.09 -8.62 51.09
N LYS A 90 -13.49 -7.37 50.83
CA LYS A 90 -13.66 -6.84 49.47
C LYS A 90 -12.32 -6.68 48.73
N PHE A 91 -11.25 -6.40 49.48
CA PHE A 91 -9.93 -6.07 48.92
C PHE A 91 -8.86 -7.12 49.15
N ASP A 92 -9.17 -8.25 49.81
CA ASP A 92 -8.20 -9.31 50.12
C ASP A 92 -7.36 -9.74 48.91
N LYS A 93 -7.98 -9.88 47.72
CA LYS A 93 -7.27 -10.24 46.48
C LYS A 93 -6.36 -9.13 45.98
N ILE A 94 -6.80 -7.87 46.07
CA ILE A 94 -6.03 -6.69 45.66
C ILE A 94 -4.87 -6.46 46.62
N ASN A 95 -5.12 -6.53 47.92
CA ASN A 95 -4.10 -6.42 48.97
C ASN A 95 -3.08 -7.56 48.85
N TYR A 96 -3.51 -8.79 48.55
CA TYR A 96 -2.61 -9.90 48.25
C TYR A 96 -1.71 -9.59 47.06
N LEU A 97 -2.28 -9.08 45.96
CA LEU A 97 -1.51 -8.69 44.79
C LEU A 97 -0.49 -7.61 45.17
N LEU A 98 -0.93 -6.50 45.77
CA LEU A 98 -0.07 -5.39 46.23
C LEU A 98 1.12 -5.85 47.11
N ASN A 99 0.87 -6.81 48.01
CA ASN A 99 1.88 -7.27 48.97
C ASN A 99 2.73 -8.44 48.45
N SER A 100 2.48 -8.95 47.24
CA SER A 100 3.24 -10.08 46.68
C SER A 100 4.47 -9.61 45.90
N GLU A 101 5.65 -10.20 46.15
CA GLU A 101 6.87 -9.96 45.34
C GLU A 101 6.67 -10.28 43.84
N LEU A 102 5.62 -11.07 43.51
CA LEU A 102 5.22 -11.47 42.16
C LEU A 102 4.75 -10.31 41.27
N VAL A 103 4.29 -9.20 41.86
CA VAL A 103 3.85 -7.97 41.16
C VAL A 103 4.98 -7.32 40.35
N LYS A 104 6.22 -7.80 40.47
CA LYS A 104 7.36 -7.35 39.66
C LYS A 104 7.77 -8.34 38.57
N ASN A 105 6.99 -9.40 38.33
CA ASN A 105 7.30 -10.42 37.32
C ASN A 105 6.79 -9.99 35.93
N ASP A 106 7.68 -9.94 34.94
CA ASP A 106 7.35 -9.63 33.54
C ASP A 106 6.21 -10.51 32.99
N VAL A 107 6.14 -11.77 33.41
CA VAL A 107 5.06 -12.70 33.01
C VAL A 107 3.70 -12.29 33.56
N LEU A 108 3.64 -11.77 34.79
CA LEU A 108 2.40 -11.28 35.38
C LEU A 108 1.98 -9.94 34.75
N ILE A 109 2.95 -9.04 34.51
CA ILE A 109 2.72 -7.77 33.82
C ILE A 109 2.10 -8.00 32.45
N GLU A 110 2.64 -8.95 31.71
CA GLU A 110 2.21 -9.22 30.34
C GLU A 110 0.92 -10.06 30.29
N TYR A 111 0.69 -10.96 31.25
CA TYR A 111 -0.62 -11.58 31.45
C TYR A 111 -1.71 -10.53 31.71
N ILE A 112 -1.45 -9.57 32.60
CA ILE A 112 -2.35 -8.46 32.90
C ILE A 112 -2.64 -7.64 31.63
N LYS A 113 -1.62 -7.17 30.92
CA LYS A 113 -1.78 -6.40 29.66
C LYS A 113 -2.60 -7.16 28.62
N THR A 114 -2.35 -8.46 28.46
CA THR A 114 -3.08 -9.33 27.53
C THR A 114 -4.53 -9.44 27.93
N ARG A 115 -4.81 -9.77 29.21
CA ARG A 115 -6.17 -9.88 29.71
C ARG A 115 -6.93 -8.56 29.64
N MET A 116 -6.27 -7.41 29.85
CA MET A 116 -6.88 -6.09 29.66
C MET A 116 -7.34 -5.85 28.22
N ASN A 117 -6.52 -6.22 27.23
CA ASN A 117 -6.84 -6.03 25.82
C ASN A 117 -8.00 -6.92 25.34
N GLN A 118 -8.26 -8.03 26.03
CA GLN A 118 -9.34 -9.00 25.76
C GLN A 118 -10.68 -8.63 26.40
N GLN A 119 -10.72 -7.60 27.24
CA GLN A 119 -11.96 -7.18 27.90
C GLN A 119 -12.91 -6.46 26.94
N SER A 120 -14.15 -6.26 27.39
CA SER A 120 -15.15 -5.43 26.72
C SER A 120 -14.56 -4.07 26.35
N GLY A 121 -15.00 -3.45 25.25
CA GLY A 121 -14.45 -2.15 24.81
C GLY A 121 -14.48 -1.07 25.90
N ARG A 122 -15.51 -1.11 26.76
CA ARG A 122 -15.65 -0.22 27.93
C ARG A 122 -14.66 -0.57 29.04
N LEU A 123 -14.62 -1.83 29.51
CA LEU A 123 -13.69 -2.26 30.55
C LEU A 123 -12.23 -2.08 30.13
N ARG A 124 -11.90 -2.41 28.87
CA ARG A 124 -10.56 -2.21 28.31
C ARG A 124 -10.10 -0.76 28.39
N ASN A 125 -10.97 0.21 28.06
CA ASN A 125 -10.63 1.63 28.14
C ASN A 125 -10.44 2.09 29.59
N VAL A 126 -11.30 1.61 30.51
CA VAL A 126 -11.14 1.85 31.96
C VAL A 126 -9.80 1.30 32.45
N LEU A 127 -9.51 0.02 32.22
CA LEU A 127 -8.26 -0.60 32.63
C LEU A 127 -7.04 0.09 32.02
N LYS A 128 -7.08 0.46 30.72
CA LYS A 128 -6.01 1.22 30.08
C LYS A 128 -5.77 2.56 30.76
N SER A 129 -6.83 3.30 31.12
CA SER A 129 -6.70 4.56 31.84
C SER A 129 -6.04 4.39 33.22
N LEU A 130 -6.39 3.31 33.93
CA LEU A 130 -5.82 2.97 35.24
C LEU A 130 -4.35 2.51 35.14
N PHE A 131 -3.95 1.95 33.99
CA PHE A 131 -2.61 1.43 33.74
C PHE A 131 -1.66 2.45 33.08
N PHE A 132 -2.18 3.41 32.29
CA PHE A 132 -1.36 4.29 31.43
C PHE A 132 -0.32 5.11 32.21
N ASN A 133 -0.63 5.53 33.44
CA ASN A 133 0.23 6.38 34.26
C ASN A 133 1.17 5.59 35.20
N THR A 134 1.25 4.26 35.07
CA THR A 134 1.99 3.44 36.05
C THR A 134 3.40 3.09 35.61
N ASN A 135 3.81 3.33 34.35
CA ASN A 135 5.08 2.85 33.79
C ASN A 135 5.33 1.34 34.04
N ASN A 136 4.30 0.51 33.80
CA ASN A 136 4.29 -0.94 34.11
C ASN A 136 4.46 -1.29 35.60
N ASN A 137 4.35 -0.32 36.51
CA ASN A 137 4.35 -0.59 37.94
C ASN A 137 3.00 -1.19 38.35
N LEU A 138 2.97 -2.51 38.57
CA LEU A 138 1.75 -3.22 38.95
C LEU A 138 1.23 -2.82 40.34
N GLU A 139 2.11 -2.39 41.25
CA GLU A 139 1.69 -1.90 42.57
C GLU A 139 0.84 -0.63 42.40
N LYS A 140 1.33 0.34 41.61
CA LYS A 140 0.56 1.54 41.23
C LYS A 140 -0.73 1.17 40.49
N PHE A 141 -0.69 0.17 39.61
CA PHE A 141 -1.89 -0.28 38.90
C PHE A 141 -2.96 -0.86 39.82
N PHE A 142 -2.60 -1.74 40.74
CA PHE A 142 -3.55 -2.32 41.69
C PHE A 142 -4.02 -1.29 42.73
N LEU A 143 -3.19 -0.31 43.08
CA LEU A 143 -3.62 0.86 43.87
C LEU A 143 -4.67 1.69 43.11
N ASN A 144 -4.46 1.93 41.81
CA ASN A 144 -5.44 2.64 40.98
C ASN A 144 -6.74 1.85 40.85
N ILE A 145 -6.68 0.52 40.71
CA ILE A 145 -7.87 -0.34 40.73
C ILE A 145 -8.59 -0.27 42.08
N LYS A 146 -7.84 -0.32 43.19
CA LYS A 146 -8.40 -0.21 44.54
C LYS A 146 -9.17 1.10 44.69
N GLN A 147 -8.54 2.22 44.35
CA GLN A 147 -9.16 3.55 44.36
C GLN A 147 -10.37 3.64 43.44
N PHE A 148 -10.33 3.00 42.27
CA PHE A 148 -11.45 2.96 41.33
C PHE A 148 -12.66 2.22 41.91
N ILE A 149 -12.45 1.06 42.55
CA ILE A 149 -13.49 0.24 43.18
C ILE A 149 -14.04 0.91 44.45
N ASP A 150 -13.17 1.56 45.24
CA ASP A 150 -13.54 2.28 46.48
C ASP A 150 -14.42 3.49 46.18
N ASN A 151 -14.04 4.30 45.18
CA ASN A 151 -14.75 5.55 44.87
C ASN A 151 -16.07 5.37 44.09
N LYS A 152 -16.54 4.12 43.89
CA LYS A 152 -17.74 3.75 43.12
C LYS A 152 -17.88 4.50 41.79
N ALA A 153 -16.78 4.82 41.11
CA ALA A 153 -16.77 5.52 39.82
C ALA A 153 -17.77 6.70 39.68
N ARG A 154 -18.18 7.37 40.78
CA ARG A 154 -19.29 8.35 40.75
C ARG A 154 -19.04 9.55 39.84
N ASN A 155 -17.80 9.72 39.38
CA ASN A 155 -17.35 10.87 38.60
C ASN A 155 -16.90 10.53 37.16
N MET A 156 -16.91 9.27 36.71
CA MET A 156 -16.57 8.93 35.32
C MET A 156 -17.83 8.74 34.46
N LYS A 157 -18.10 9.70 33.57
CA LYS A 157 -19.19 9.60 32.59
C LYS A 157 -19.10 8.28 31.81
N GLY A 158 -20.15 7.46 31.89
CA GLY A 158 -20.27 6.22 31.12
C GLY A 158 -19.78 4.93 31.82
N VAL A 159 -19.41 5.00 33.10
CA VAL A 159 -19.04 3.82 33.92
C VAL A 159 -20.18 3.50 34.90
N GLY A 160 -20.76 2.30 34.81
CA GLY A 160 -21.86 1.86 35.67
C GLY A 160 -21.45 0.71 36.61
N GLU A 161 -22.35 0.30 37.51
CA GLU A 161 -22.12 -0.79 38.49
C GLU A 161 -21.66 -2.10 37.83
N ALA A 162 -22.17 -2.41 36.63
CA ALA A 162 -21.74 -3.57 35.85
C ALA A 162 -20.24 -3.53 35.51
N THR A 163 -19.69 -2.37 35.20
CA THR A 163 -18.25 -2.21 34.93
C THR A 163 -17.41 -2.47 36.18
N ILE A 164 -17.90 -2.11 37.36
CA ILE A 164 -17.21 -2.37 38.63
C ILE A 164 -17.14 -3.88 38.89
N ILE A 165 -18.24 -4.61 38.67
CA ILE A 165 -18.27 -6.08 38.77
C ILE A 165 -17.32 -6.71 37.75
N GLU A 166 -17.26 -6.20 36.52
CA GLU A 166 -16.31 -6.66 35.51
C GLU A 166 -14.84 -6.43 35.94
N VAL A 167 -14.52 -5.31 36.60
CA VAL A 167 -13.19 -5.05 37.18
C VAL A 167 -12.88 -6.01 38.34
N GLU A 168 -13.80 -6.25 39.26
CA GLU A 168 -13.62 -7.19 40.37
C GLU A 168 -13.38 -8.64 39.88
N ARG A 169 -14.08 -9.03 38.81
CA ARG A 169 -13.87 -10.31 38.13
C ARG A 169 -12.48 -10.36 37.49
N PHE A 170 -12.08 -9.31 36.77
CA PHE A 170 -10.73 -9.20 36.20
C PHE A 170 -9.65 -9.37 37.28
N VAL A 171 -9.77 -8.64 38.41
CA VAL A 171 -8.84 -8.77 39.55
C VAL A 171 -8.79 -10.20 40.09
N SER A 172 -9.93 -10.86 40.18
CA SER A 172 -10.01 -12.26 40.64
C SER A 172 -9.24 -13.20 39.72
N GLU A 173 -9.38 -13.03 38.39
CA GLU A 173 -8.64 -13.81 37.40
C GLU A 173 -7.12 -13.56 37.47
N ILE A 174 -6.69 -12.33 37.74
CA ILE A 174 -5.27 -12.02 37.94
C ILE A 174 -4.74 -12.62 39.25
N TRP A 175 -5.53 -12.61 40.31
CA TRP A 175 -5.17 -13.22 41.59
C TRP A 175 -5.02 -14.74 41.50
N GLU A 176 -5.97 -15.43 40.85
CA GLU A 176 -5.89 -16.88 40.60
C GLU A 176 -4.64 -17.24 39.77
N PHE A 177 -4.35 -16.42 38.76
CA PHE A 177 -3.14 -16.58 37.98
C PHE A 177 -1.87 -16.35 38.80
N SER A 178 -1.79 -15.27 39.58
CA SER A 178 -0.59 -14.94 40.37
C SER A 178 -0.31 -16.00 41.44
N THR A 179 -1.35 -16.56 42.06
CA THR A 179 -1.20 -17.66 43.02
C THR A 179 -0.70 -18.94 42.35
N SER A 180 -1.12 -19.23 41.12
CA SER A 180 -0.67 -20.41 40.37
C SER A 180 0.83 -20.38 40.00
N ILE A 181 1.44 -19.20 39.85
CA ILE A 181 2.87 -19.03 39.52
C ILE A 181 3.78 -18.90 40.75
N LYS A 182 3.24 -18.87 41.98
CA LYS A 182 3.98 -18.60 43.23
C LYS A 182 4.88 -19.76 43.74
N TYR A 183 4.92 -20.91 43.06
CA TYR A 183 5.75 -22.03 43.52
C TYR A 183 7.26 -21.77 43.27
N LYS A 184 7.94 -21.33 44.35
CA LYS A 184 9.40 -21.28 44.59
C LYS A 184 10.27 -20.95 43.37
N GLU A 185 10.42 -19.68 43.00
CA GLU A 185 11.66 -19.10 42.45
C GLU A 185 11.52 -17.59 42.19
N LYS A 186 12.54 -16.81 42.59
CA LYS A 186 12.57 -15.33 42.48
C LYS A 186 12.71 -14.80 41.05
N LYS A 187 12.88 -15.67 40.05
CA LYS A 187 12.86 -15.34 38.61
C LYS A 187 11.98 -16.37 37.90
N TRP A 188 11.15 -15.90 36.97
CA TRP A 188 10.52 -16.81 36.02
C TRP A 188 11.64 -17.51 35.24
N ASP A 189 11.77 -18.82 35.44
CA ASP A 189 12.63 -19.63 34.60
C ASP A 189 11.76 -20.09 33.41
N ASN A 190 12.34 -20.06 32.21
CA ASN A 190 11.64 -20.47 30.98
C ASN A 190 11.53 -22.00 30.88
N SER A 191 11.47 -22.71 32.02
CA SER A 191 11.29 -24.15 32.00
C SER A 191 9.97 -24.49 31.36
N PHE A 192 10.00 -25.55 30.56
CA PHE A 192 8.81 -26.04 29.88
C PHE A 192 7.70 -26.43 30.87
N SER A 193 8.07 -26.84 32.08
CA SER A 193 7.13 -27.15 33.17
C SER A 193 6.31 -25.94 33.66
N LYS A 194 6.93 -24.76 33.75
CA LYS A 194 6.19 -23.53 34.08
C LYS A 194 5.35 -23.06 32.90
N ILE A 195 5.86 -23.16 31.67
CA ILE A 195 5.12 -22.81 30.45
C ILE A 195 3.85 -23.65 30.30
N LYS A 196 3.90 -24.97 30.49
CA LYS A 196 2.70 -25.82 30.37
C LYS A 196 1.65 -25.51 31.44
N LYS A 197 2.07 -25.19 32.68
CA LYS A 197 1.17 -24.73 33.75
C LYS A 197 0.49 -23.40 33.39
N LEU A 198 1.28 -22.46 32.86
CA LEU A 198 0.80 -21.16 32.41
C LEU A 198 -0.28 -21.28 31.33
N ILE A 199 -0.04 -22.12 30.32
CA ILE A 199 -1.03 -22.37 29.26
C ILE A 199 -2.27 -23.01 29.85
N ASN A 200 -2.14 -24.02 30.71
CA ASN A 200 -3.28 -24.67 31.36
C ASN A 200 -4.15 -23.66 32.14
N VAL A 201 -3.55 -22.85 33.01
CA VAL A 201 -4.29 -21.86 33.80
C VAL A 201 -4.96 -20.80 32.92
N SER A 202 -4.32 -20.39 31.82
CA SER A 202 -4.86 -19.33 30.94
C SER A 202 -5.92 -19.81 29.95
N THR A 203 -5.93 -21.10 29.60
CA THR A 203 -6.77 -21.63 28.52
C THR A 203 -7.68 -22.80 28.94
N GLY A 204 -7.43 -23.41 30.09
CA GLY A 204 -8.06 -24.67 30.52
C GLY A 204 -7.52 -25.91 29.79
N ILE A 205 -6.54 -25.77 28.88
CA ILE A 205 -5.96 -26.89 28.15
C ILE A 205 -5.10 -27.74 29.10
N LYS A 206 -5.43 -29.04 29.19
CA LYS A 206 -4.71 -29.98 30.08
C LYS A 206 -3.20 -29.95 29.82
N SER A 207 -2.40 -29.84 30.88
CA SER A 207 -0.93 -29.76 30.78
C SER A 207 -0.29 -31.02 30.17
N ASP A 208 -0.96 -32.16 30.25
CA ASP A 208 -0.39 -33.46 29.86
C ASP A 208 -0.08 -33.57 28.37
N ILE A 209 -0.81 -32.81 27.55
CA ILE A 209 -0.63 -32.77 26.10
C ILE A 209 0.75 -32.21 25.72
N PHE A 210 1.31 -31.37 26.60
CA PHE A 210 2.60 -30.73 26.40
C PHE A 210 3.74 -31.67 26.77
N ASN A 211 3.53 -32.67 27.64
CA ASN A 211 4.60 -33.56 28.12
C ASN A 211 5.39 -34.20 26.98
N LYS A 212 4.72 -34.59 25.88
CA LYS A 212 5.38 -35.16 24.68
C LYS A 212 6.29 -34.19 23.92
N TYR A 213 6.20 -32.89 24.20
CA TYR A 213 7.03 -31.84 23.60
C TYR A 213 8.18 -31.38 24.49
N GLU A 214 8.25 -31.81 25.74
CA GLU A 214 9.25 -31.34 26.71
C GLU A 214 10.69 -31.62 26.25
N THR A 215 10.97 -32.85 25.80
CA THR A 215 12.27 -33.20 25.23
C THR A 215 12.60 -32.38 23.98
N SER A 216 11.62 -32.18 23.09
CA SER A 216 11.82 -31.40 21.86
C SER A 216 12.06 -29.92 22.14
N PHE A 217 11.41 -29.37 23.17
CA PHE A 217 11.62 -28.01 23.64
C PHE A 217 13.05 -27.85 24.17
N ASN A 218 13.47 -28.72 25.11
CA ASN A 218 14.81 -28.65 25.69
C ASN A 218 15.93 -28.79 24.64
N ASN A 219 15.69 -29.62 23.61
CA ASN A 219 16.64 -29.83 22.50
C ASN A 219 16.54 -28.78 21.37
N LYS A 220 15.81 -27.67 21.57
CA LYS A 220 15.58 -26.61 20.57
C LYS A 220 15.07 -27.13 19.22
N ASN A 221 14.20 -28.13 19.26
CA ASN A 221 13.59 -28.78 18.11
C ASN A 221 12.06 -28.87 18.28
N LEU A 222 11.46 -27.86 18.90
CA LEU A 222 10.02 -27.78 19.12
C LEU A 222 9.28 -27.69 17.78
N LYS A 223 8.31 -28.59 17.59
CA LYS A 223 7.37 -28.56 16.47
C LYS A 223 6.17 -27.68 16.81
N LEU A 224 6.40 -26.36 16.78
CA LEU A 224 5.45 -25.36 17.26
C LEU A 224 4.15 -25.35 16.45
N PHE A 225 4.23 -25.37 15.12
CA PHE A 225 3.03 -25.27 14.29
C PHE A 225 2.14 -26.52 14.42
N LYS A 226 2.75 -27.70 14.56
CA LYS A 226 2.07 -28.95 14.88
C LYS A 226 1.41 -28.92 16.25
N LEU A 227 2.09 -28.35 17.25
CA LEU A 227 1.51 -28.20 18.59
C LEU A 227 0.26 -27.31 18.54
N LEU A 228 0.33 -26.16 17.86
CA LEU A 228 -0.79 -25.22 17.73
C LEU A 228 -1.97 -25.86 17.00
N ASP A 229 -1.73 -26.61 15.93
CA ASP A 229 -2.78 -27.29 15.17
C ASP A 229 -3.49 -28.36 15.99
N ILE A 230 -2.75 -29.18 16.75
CA ILE A 230 -3.34 -30.15 17.69
C ILE A 230 -4.20 -29.45 18.74
N ILE A 231 -3.75 -28.29 19.25
CA ILE A 231 -4.52 -27.51 20.20
C ILE A 231 -5.83 -27.01 19.56
N ILE A 232 -5.76 -26.46 18.34
CA ILE A 232 -6.94 -25.95 17.63
C ILE A 232 -7.95 -27.08 17.43
N ILE A 233 -7.53 -28.17 16.80
CA ILE A 233 -8.44 -29.24 16.37
C ILE A 233 -9.03 -29.99 17.57
N ASN A 234 -8.21 -30.30 18.59
CA ASN A 234 -8.62 -31.25 19.63
C ASN A 234 -9.10 -30.58 20.93
N TYR A 235 -8.82 -29.28 21.13
CA TYR A 235 -9.10 -28.62 22.41
C TYR A 235 -9.88 -27.30 22.28
N ILE A 236 -9.81 -26.63 21.13
CA ILE A 236 -10.51 -25.36 20.91
C ILE A 236 -11.82 -25.59 20.14
N LEU A 237 -11.78 -26.40 19.09
CA LEU A 237 -12.91 -26.59 18.18
C LEU A 237 -13.70 -27.86 18.48
N ASP A 238 -15.02 -27.78 18.33
CA ASP A 238 -15.90 -28.97 18.28
C ASP A 238 -15.91 -29.61 16.87
N ASP A 239 -16.51 -30.80 16.71
CA ASP A 239 -16.50 -31.54 15.44
C ASP A 239 -17.08 -30.74 14.28
N ARG A 240 -18.13 -29.95 14.53
CA ARG A 240 -18.79 -29.13 13.51
C ARG A 240 -17.92 -27.94 13.14
N GLU A 241 -17.36 -27.26 14.13
CA GLU A 241 -16.42 -26.16 13.93
C GLU A 241 -15.16 -26.62 13.19
N ASN A 242 -14.64 -27.81 13.53
CA ASN A 242 -13.52 -28.44 12.84
C ASN A 242 -13.82 -28.67 11.36
N PHE A 243 -14.99 -29.22 11.03
CA PHE A 243 -15.41 -29.42 9.64
C PHE A 243 -15.44 -28.09 8.87
N ILE A 244 -16.04 -27.04 9.45
CA ILE A 244 -16.06 -25.71 8.83
C ILE A 244 -14.63 -25.17 8.66
N PHE A 245 -13.80 -25.26 9.70
CA PHE A 245 -12.44 -24.75 9.72
C PHE A 245 -11.56 -25.38 8.64
N SER A 246 -11.62 -26.71 8.50
CA SER A 246 -10.77 -27.44 7.57
C SER A 246 -11.20 -27.21 6.10
N HIS A 247 -12.51 -27.14 5.84
CA HIS A 247 -13.07 -27.05 4.49
C HIS A 247 -13.25 -25.62 3.94
N LEU A 248 -13.50 -24.61 4.80
CA LEU A 248 -13.82 -23.25 4.37
C LEU A 248 -12.57 -22.43 4.05
N TYR A 249 -11.54 -22.54 4.89
CA TYR A 249 -10.39 -21.65 4.83
C TYR A 249 -9.30 -22.14 3.87
N GLY A 250 -9.28 -23.43 3.54
CA GLY A 250 -8.23 -24.04 2.73
C GLY A 250 -6.89 -24.00 3.45
N TYR A 251 -6.87 -24.42 4.72
CA TYR A 251 -5.66 -24.41 5.55
C TYR A 251 -4.78 -25.66 5.37
N TYR A 252 -5.30 -26.71 4.73
CA TYR A 252 -4.58 -27.95 4.45
C TYR A 252 -4.50 -28.19 2.94
N ASN A 253 -3.40 -28.75 2.43
CA ASN A 253 -3.25 -28.96 0.97
C ASN A 253 -4.08 -30.16 0.43
N TYR A 254 -4.60 -31.04 1.29
CA TYR A 254 -5.40 -32.20 0.86
C TYR A 254 -6.90 -31.89 0.75
N GLU A 255 -7.39 -30.87 1.47
CA GLU A 255 -8.78 -30.42 1.42
C GLU A 255 -8.87 -29.21 0.49
N GLY A 256 -9.49 -29.40 -0.68
CA GLY A 256 -9.80 -28.29 -1.58
C GLY A 256 -10.73 -27.30 -0.88
N LYS A 257 -10.49 -25.99 -1.06
CA LYS A 257 -11.36 -24.95 -0.51
C LYS A 257 -12.79 -25.12 -1.01
N THR A 258 -13.73 -25.26 -0.09
CA THR A 258 -15.17 -25.40 -0.41
C THR A 258 -15.90 -24.08 -0.23
N THR A 259 -17.10 -23.98 -0.81
CA THR A 259 -17.94 -22.79 -0.66
C THR A 259 -18.81 -22.91 0.58
N LEU A 260 -19.15 -21.77 1.19
CA LEU A 260 -20.12 -21.69 2.29
C LEU A 260 -21.44 -22.42 1.95
N ARG A 261 -21.88 -22.34 0.69
CA ARG A 261 -23.08 -23.03 0.21
C ARG A 261 -22.96 -24.55 0.27
N LYS A 262 -21.80 -25.10 -0.11
CA LYS A 262 -21.57 -26.56 -0.02
C LYS A 262 -21.53 -27.00 1.44
N ILE A 263 -20.75 -26.30 2.27
CA ILE A 263 -20.68 -26.56 3.72
C ILE A 263 -22.06 -26.47 4.39
N SER A 264 -22.89 -25.50 3.99
CA SER A 264 -24.24 -25.35 4.53
C SER A 264 -25.14 -26.54 4.20
N LEU A 265 -24.99 -27.14 3.01
CA LEU A 265 -25.70 -28.36 2.62
C LEU A 265 -25.20 -29.56 3.42
N ASP A 266 -23.87 -29.73 3.50
CA ASP A 266 -23.24 -30.87 4.19
C ASP A 266 -23.58 -30.88 5.70
N LEU A 267 -23.74 -29.71 6.33
CA LEU A 267 -24.09 -29.56 7.74
C LEU A 267 -25.60 -29.41 8.02
N GLY A 268 -26.44 -29.31 6.98
CA GLY A 268 -27.87 -29.03 7.14
C GLY A 268 -28.16 -27.66 7.79
N LEU A 269 -27.33 -26.66 7.56
CA LEU A 269 -27.45 -25.30 8.11
C LEU A 269 -27.79 -24.27 7.04
N SER A 270 -28.23 -23.08 7.45
CA SER A 270 -28.34 -21.95 6.53
C SER A 270 -26.97 -21.38 6.17
N HIS A 271 -26.83 -20.82 4.97
CA HIS A 271 -25.61 -20.14 4.53
C HIS A 271 -25.15 -19.06 5.51
N GLU A 272 -26.09 -18.26 6.02
CA GLU A 272 -25.81 -17.20 7.00
C GLU A 272 -25.36 -17.79 8.35
N ARG A 273 -25.91 -18.92 8.79
CA ARG A 273 -25.44 -19.57 10.01
C ARG A 273 -24.02 -20.10 9.89
N VAL A 274 -23.66 -20.68 8.74
CA VAL A 274 -22.26 -21.10 8.48
C VAL A 274 -21.32 -19.89 8.45
N ARG A 275 -21.75 -18.76 7.85
CA ARG A 275 -20.97 -17.51 7.87
C ARG A 275 -20.73 -17.01 9.30
N GLN A 276 -21.76 -16.96 10.14
CA GLN A 276 -21.65 -16.55 11.55
C GLN A 276 -20.72 -17.50 12.34
N LEU A 277 -20.92 -18.82 12.20
CA LEU A 277 -20.04 -19.81 12.83
C LEU A 277 -18.58 -19.63 12.39
N SER A 278 -18.33 -19.32 11.11
CA SER A 278 -16.97 -19.07 10.62
C SER A 278 -16.30 -17.89 11.33
N GLU A 279 -17.04 -16.81 11.58
CA GLU A 279 -16.53 -15.65 12.34
C GLU A 279 -16.29 -15.99 13.80
N GLU A 280 -17.22 -16.71 14.43
CA GLU A 280 -17.11 -17.20 15.82
C GLU A 280 -15.86 -18.09 16.00
N ILE A 281 -15.58 -18.99 15.05
CA ILE A 281 -14.40 -19.88 15.05
C ILE A 281 -13.11 -19.08 15.11
N ASN A 282 -12.92 -18.07 14.25
CA ASN A 282 -11.70 -17.27 14.24
C ASN A 282 -11.50 -16.53 15.57
N ILE A 283 -12.57 -15.93 16.11
CA ILE A 283 -12.52 -15.24 17.41
C ILE A 283 -12.15 -16.22 18.53
N LYS A 284 -12.75 -17.43 18.51
CA LYS A 284 -12.48 -18.49 19.49
C LYS A 284 -11.02 -18.95 19.45
N ILE A 285 -10.46 -19.17 18.26
CA ILE A 285 -9.06 -19.56 18.10
C ILE A 285 -8.11 -18.46 18.59
N ILE A 286 -8.30 -17.22 18.12
CA ILE A 286 -7.44 -16.07 18.52
C ILE A 286 -7.47 -15.88 20.03
N LYS A 287 -8.66 -15.96 20.65
CA LYS A 287 -8.83 -15.82 22.10
C LYS A 287 -8.09 -16.90 22.88
N ASN A 288 -8.19 -18.17 22.47
CA ASN A 288 -7.56 -19.27 23.21
C ASN A 288 -6.05 -19.37 22.95
N LEU A 289 -5.58 -18.93 21.78
CA LEU A 289 -4.15 -18.96 21.43
C LEU A 289 -3.39 -17.68 21.80
N SER A 290 -4.05 -16.63 22.30
CA SER A 290 -3.39 -15.37 22.65
C SER A 290 -2.24 -15.52 23.66
N ILE A 291 -2.28 -16.53 24.54
CA ILE A 291 -1.17 -16.76 25.48
C ILE A 291 0.12 -17.14 24.74
N PHE A 292 0.00 -17.80 23.58
CA PHE A 292 1.15 -18.18 22.76
C PHE A 292 1.81 -16.97 22.11
N SER A 293 1.09 -15.86 21.91
CA SER A 293 1.70 -14.63 21.38
C SER A 293 2.64 -13.98 22.39
N PHE A 294 2.33 -14.11 23.68
CA PHE A 294 3.23 -13.69 24.75
C PHE A 294 4.47 -14.58 24.84
N LEU A 295 4.29 -15.88 24.66
CA LEU A 295 5.36 -16.86 24.69
C LEU A 295 6.12 -17.00 23.36
N ALA A 296 5.76 -16.22 22.34
CA ALA A 296 6.24 -16.42 20.98
C ALA A 296 7.76 -16.37 20.88
N LYS A 297 8.40 -15.39 21.53
CA LYS A 297 9.87 -15.27 21.58
C LYS A 297 10.52 -16.52 22.18
N ILE A 298 9.97 -17.02 23.27
CA ILE A 298 10.45 -18.25 23.92
C ILE A 298 10.26 -19.43 22.96
N PHE A 299 9.06 -19.62 22.42
CA PHE A 299 8.80 -20.74 21.52
C PHE A 299 9.70 -20.72 20.28
N PHE A 300 9.85 -19.57 19.63
CA PHE A 300 10.70 -19.45 18.44
C PHE A 300 12.18 -19.75 18.73
N ASN A 301 12.71 -19.34 19.89
CA ASN A 301 14.07 -19.69 20.33
C ASN A 301 14.31 -21.20 20.51
N HIS A 302 13.23 -21.97 20.63
CA HIS A 302 13.25 -23.42 20.74
C HIS A 302 12.79 -24.12 19.45
N THR A 303 12.64 -23.39 18.34
CA THR A 303 12.39 -23.95 17.00
C THR A 303 13.62 -23.85 16.09
N LYS A 304 13.59 -24.55 14.94
CA LYS A 304 14.64 -24.49 13.91
C LYS A 304 14.45 -23.41 12.84
N TYR A 305 13.34 -22.67 12.87
CA TYR A 305 12.95 -21.78 11.77
C TYR A 305 13.52 -20.36 11.86
N GLN A 306 14.31 -20.04 12.89
CA GLN A 306 15.01 -18.75 13.06
C GLN A 306 14.11 -17.50 12.97
N ILE A 307 12.86 -17.58 13.44
CA ILE A 307 12.00 -16.39 13.56
C ILE A 307 12.47 -15.59 14.78
N ASN A 308 12.76 -14.30 14.58
CA ASN A 308 13.11 -13.37 15.65
C ASN A 308 12.06 -12.25 15.75
N THR A 309 11.39 -12.15 16.89
CA THR A 309 10.38 -11.12 17.17
C THR A 309 10.97 -9.78 17.56
N ASP A 310 12.28 -9.67 17.74
CA ASP A 310 12.94 -8.39 18.03
C ASP A 310 13.20 -7.58 16.76
N ASN A 311 13.24 -8.25 15.60
CA ASN A 311 13.45 -7.64 14.28
C ASN A 311 12.35 -6.61 13.96
N ASP A 312 12.67 -5.67 13.07
CA ASP A 312 11.72 -4.66 12.58
C ASP A 312 10.62 -5.27 11.70
N TYR A 313 10.85 -6.46 11.18
CA TYR A 313 9.88 -7.23 10.42
C TYR A 313 10.14 -8.72 10.47
N ILE A 314 9.08 -9.46 10.15
CA ILE A 314 9.11 -10.87 9.83
C ILE A 314 8.52 -11.02 8.43
N LEU A 315 9.29 -11.63 7.52
CA LEU A 315 8.86 -11.94 6.17
C LEU A 315 8.59 -13.44 6.04
N LEU A 316 7.34 -13.79 5.79
CA LEU A 316 6.94 -15.15 5.47
C LEU A 316 6.94 -15.34 3.95
N THR A 317 7.53 -16.45 3.49
CA THR A 317 7.63 -16.81 2.07
C THR A 317 7.14 -18.24 1.84
N GLU A 318 6.82 -18.60 0.60
CA GLU A 318 6.51 -20.00 0.25
C GLU A 318 7.65 -20.96 0.60
N SER A 319 8.91 -20.52 0.51
CA SER A 319 10.08 -21.33 0.88
C SER A 319 10.11 -21.64 2.38
N PHE A 320 9.74 -20.67 3.23
CA PHE A 320 9.56 -20.90 4.66
C PHE A 320 8.49 -21.97 4.92
N ALA A 321 7.30 -21.84 4.30
CA ALA A 321 6.22 -22.80 4.49
C ALA A 321 6.59 -24.22 4.06
N LYS A 322 7.29 -24.37 2.93
CA LYS A 322 7.82 -25.67 2.47
C LYS A 322 8.80 -26.27 3.47
N LYS A 323 9.74 -25.46 3.99
CA LYS A 323 10.72 -25.89 5.00
C LYS A 323 10.03 -26.39 6.28
N VAL A 324 9.11 -25.60 6.83
CA VAL A 324 8.40 -25.95 8.07
C VAL A 324 7.52 -27.19 7.89
N ASN A 325 6.79 -27.29 6.78
CA ASN A 325 5.98 -28.48 6.47
C ASN A 325 6.84 -29.75 6.48
N ASN A 326 8.02 -29.71 5.87
CA ASN A 326 8.94 -30.85 5.83
C ASN A 326 9.50 -31.19 7.23
N GLU A 327 9.93 -30.18 7.99
CA GLU A 327 10.54 -30.36 9.32
C GLU A 327 9.55 -30.90 10.36
N GLU A 328 8.29 -30.42 10.35
CA GLU A 328 7.27 -30.85 11.30
C GLU A 328 6.42 -32.03 10.83
N LYS A 329 6.55 -32.41 9.55
CA LYS A 329 5.67 -33.36 8.84
C LYS A 329 4.21 -32.87 8.86
N LEU A 330 4.00 -31.69 8.30
CA LEU A 330 2.70 -31.02 8.19
C LEU A 330 2.27 -30.92 6.73
N ASN A 331 0.98 -30.66 6.52
CA ASN A 331 0.41 -30.42 5.20
C ASN A 331 -0.33 -29.09 5.13
N PHE A 332 0.25 -28.05 5.71
CA PHE A 332 -0.40 -26.74 5.79
C PHE A 332 -0.23 -25.98 4.47
N THR A 333 -1.24 -25.19 4.12
CA THR A 333 -1.11 -24.17 3.08
C THR A 333 -0.31 -22.97 3.60
N PHE A 334 0.23 -22.16 2.71
CA PHE A 334 0.92 -20.91 3.08
C PHE A 334 0.02 -19.98 3.92
N ASN A 335 -1.28 -19.92 3.60
CA ASN A 335 -2.26 -19.11 4.32
C ASN A 335 -2.43 -19.54 5.78
N TYR A 336 -2.31 -20.85 6.07
CA TYR A 336 -2.45 -21.30 7.45
C TYR A 336 -1.24 -20.89 8.29
N PHE A 337 -0.03 -20.96 7.73
CA PHE A 337 1.15 -20.39 8.38
C PHE A 337 1.00 -18.89 8.62
N CYS A 338 0.46 -18.15 7.64
CA CYS A 338 0.19 -16.71 7.83
C CYS A 338 -0.78 -16.47 9.00
N PHE A 339 -1.86 -17.25 9.09
CA PHE A 339 -2.85 -17.13 10.17
C PHE A 339 -2.24 -17.43 11.55
N LEU A 340 -1.54 -18.56 11.70
CA LEU A 340 -0.91 -18.94 12.96
C LEU A 340 0.17 -17.94 13.37
N LEU A 341 1.00 -17.51 12.42
CA LEU A 341 2.04 -16.52 12.70
C LEU A 341 1.44 -15.18 13.13
N GLN A 342 0.34 -14.74 12.49
CA GLN A 342 -0.37 -13.52 12.88
C GLN A 342 -0.80 -13.55 14.34
N ILE A 343 -1.30 -14.70 14.81
CA ILE A 343 -1.66 -14.87 16.22
C ILE A 343 -0.40 -14.77 17.09
N LEU A 344 0.65 -15.51 16.76
CA LEU A 344 1.89 -15.55 17.54
C LEU A 344 2.57 -14.18 17.67
N VAL A 345 2.50 -13.32 16.66
CA VAL A 345 3.22 -12.04 16.67
C VAL A 345 2.32 -10.84 16.92
N ILE A 346 1.03 -11.03 17.20
CA ILE A 346 0.04 -9.94 17.31
C ILE A 346 0.42 -8.83 18.30
N ASN A 347 1.21 -9.15 19.33
CA ASN A 347 1.67 -8.18 20.33
C ASN A 347 2.88 -7.36 19.88
N THR A 348 3.70 -7.87 18.95
CA THR A 348 4.97 -7.26 18.53
C THR A 348 4.91 -6.70 17.12
N HIS A 349 4.17 -7.34 16.22
CA HIS A 349 4.06 -6.98 14.82
C HIS A 349 2.60 -6.97 14.36
N GLN A 350 2.35 -6.17 13.34
CA GLN A 350 1.08 -6.10 12.64
C GLN A 350 1.26 -6.50 11.18
N LEU A 351 0.28 -7.26 10.68
CA LEU A 351 0.22 -7.73 9.29
C LEU A 351 0.06 -6.54 8.33
N LEU A 352 0.86 -6.52 7.25
CA LEU A 352 0.74 -5.48 6.21
C LEU A 352 -0.63 -5.50 5.54
N ILE A 353 -1.00 -6.62 4.90
CA ILE A 353 -2.29 -6.79 4.21
C ILE A 353 -2.78 -8.23 4.35
N SER A 354 -4.03 -8.42 4.75
CA SER A 354 -4.66 -9.74 4.95
C SER A 354 -5.30 -10.35 3.70
N ASN A 355 -5.79 -9.54 2.77
CA ASN A 355 -6.69 -9.99 1.69
C ASN A 355 -6.05 -9.95 0.29
N LYS A 356 -4.87 -10.57 0.10
CA LYS A 356 -4.31 -10.71 -1.27
C LYS A 356 -4.78 -12.03 -1.90
N LYS A 357 -5.22 -11.99 -3.17
CA LYS A 357 -5.69 -13.19 -3.90
C LYS A 357 -4.59 -14.23 -4.13
N ASN A 358 -3.33 -13.79 -4.27
CA ASN A 358 -2.15 -14.66 -4.45
C ASN A 358 -1.05 -14.19 -3.50
N ILE A 359 -1.05 -14.70 -2.27
CA ILE A 359 -0.04 -14.34 -1.26
C ILE A 359 1.22 -15.18 -1.52
N LYS A 360 2.26 -14.57 -2.09
CA LYS A 360 3.60 -15.19 -2.21
C LYS A 360 4.51 -14.83 -1.03
N ASN A 361 4.32 -13.62 -0.54
CA ASN A 361 5.07 -13.00 0.53
C ASN A 361 4.08 -12.35 1.51
N GLN A 362 4.37 -12.50 2.81
CA GLN A 362 3.59 -11.87 3.86
C GLN A 362 4.50 -11.13 4.83
N PHE A 363 4.28 -9.82 4.94
CA PHE A 363 5.02 -8.95 5.85
C PHE A 363 4.26 -8.77 7.17
N TYR A 364 4.98 -8.97 8.26
CA TYR A 364 4.58 -8.56 9.61
C TYR A 364 5.57 -7.48 10.02
N ILE A 365 5.09 -6.26 10.25
CA ILE A 365 5.92 -5.09 10.50
C ILE A 365 5.75 -4.70 11.97
N LYS A 366 6.85 -4.36 12.63
CA LYS A 366 6.86 -4.05 14.06
C LYS A 366 5.92 -2.90 14.38
N ASN A 367 5.23 -3.00 15.52
CA ASN A 367 4.20 -2.05 15.93
C ASN A 367 4.74 -0.62 16.12
N GLU A 368 6.03 -0.44 16.45
CA GLU A 368 6.66 0.88 16.56
C GLU A 368 6.79 1.60 15.21
N LEU A 369 6.97 0.86 14.11
CA LEU A 369 7.10 1.46 12.77
C LEU A 369 5.74 1.93 12.26
N TRP A 370 4.66 1.19 12.55
CA TRP A 370 3.28 1.58 12.21
C TRP A 370 2.84 2.92 12.83
N LYS A 371 3.48 3.34 13.93
CA LYS A 371 3.23 4.64 14.55
C LYS A 371 3.85 5.79 13.75
N GLN A 372 4.86 5.51 12.92
CA GLN A 372 5.62 6.49 12.15
C GLN A 372 5.11 6.59 10.70
N PHE A 373 4.51 5.53 10.15
CA PHE A 373 4.20 5.43 8.73
C PHE A 373 2.90 4.67 8.45
N ASP A 374 2.16 5.11 7.42
CA ASP A 374 0.99 4.39 6.90
C ASP A 374 1.39 3.37 5.82
N PHE A 375 1.78 2.17 6.25
CA PHE A 375 2.16 1.11 5.32
C PHE A 375 0.98 0.60 4.47
N ALA A 376 -0.25 0.70 4.98
CA ALA A 376 -1.42 0.20 4.28
C ALA A 376 -1.74 1.10 3.07
N ASP A 377 -1.81 2.40 3.30
CA ASP A 377 -2.08 3.38 2.24
C ASP A 377 -0.94 3.42 1.22
N PHE A 378 0.31 3.35 1.68
CA PHE A 378 1.48 3.24 0.81
C PHE A 378 1.39 2.03 -0.13
N TYR A 379 1.10 0.84 0.42
CA TYR A 379 0.99 -0.36 -0.41
C TYR A 379 -0.13 -0.25 -1.42
N GLN A 380 -1.30 0.28 -1.01
CA GLN A 380 -2.45 0.43 -1.89
C GLN A 380 -2.16 1.40 -3.04
N ASP A 381 -1.58 2.57 -2.75
CA ASP A 381 -1.22 3.54 -3.77
C ASP A 381 -0.14 2.99 -4.72
N LEU A 382 0.89 2.30 -4.21
CA LEU A 382 1.90 1.66 -5.05
C LEU A 382 1.31 0.53 -5.91
N GLN A 383 0.36 -0.24 -5.37
CA GLN A 383 -0.38 -1.25 -6.13
C GLN A 383 -1.17 -0.62 -7.29
N VAL A 384 -1.85 0.51 -7.06
CA VAL A 384 -2.56 1.22 -8.13
C VAL A 384 -1.60 1.70 -9.20
N ARG A 385 -0.48 2.31 -8.79
CA ARG A 385 0.54 2.86 -9.70
C ARG A 385 1.22 1.81 -10.56
N THR A 386 1.45 0.62 -10.02
CA THR A 386 2.16 -0.47 -10.72
C THR A 386 1.23 -1.35 -11.56
N ARG A 387 -0.08 -1.33 -11.32
CA ARG A 387 -1.04 -2.22 -11.98
C ARG A 387 -1.20 -1.94 -13.47
N ILE A 388 -1.46 -0.70 -13.86
CA ILE A 388 -1.63 -0.29 -15.26
C ILE A 388 -0.84 1.00 -15.50
N VAL A 389 0.34 0.85 -16.10
CA VAL A 389 1.24 1.96 -16.39
C VAL A 389 1.16 2.27 -17.88
N LYS A 390 0.70 3.48 -18.21
CA LYS A 390 0.57 3.96 -19.60
C LYS A 390 1.88 4.48 -20.19
N LYS A 391 2.72 5.09 -19.36
CA LYS A 391 4.02 5.63 -19.73
C LYS A 391 5.00 5.34 -18.60
N SER A 392 6.22 4.90 -18.91
CA SER A 392 7.25 4.72 -17.89
C SER A 392 7.55 6.06 -17.24
N TYR A 393 7.75 6.06 -15.93
CA TYR A 393 8.12 7.26 -15.20
C TYR A 393 9.00 6.91 -14.00
N THR A 394 9.71 7.92 -13.55
CA THR A 394 10.55 7.86 -12.36
C THR A 394 9.91 8.71 -11.28
N MET A 395 9.95 8.25 -10.04
CA MET A 395 9.55 9.04 -8.88
C MET A 395 10.67 9.06 -7.86
N PHE A 396 10.88 10.23 -7.25
CA PHE A 396 11.82 10.37 -6.15
C PHE A 396 11.25 9.70 -4.90
N PHE A 397 11.98 8.72 -4.38
CA PHE A 397 11.55 7.81 -3.33
C PHE A 397 11.19 8.56 -2.05
N ASP A 398 12.00 9.53 -1.65
CA ASP A 398 11.82 10.28 -0.42
C ASP A 398 10.60 11.21 -0.45
N ASP A 399 10.37 11.89 -1.57
CA ASP A 399 9.19 12.73 -1.74
C ASP A 399 7.91 11.89 -1.76
N TYR A 400 7.95 10.76 -2.47
CA TYR A 400 6.84 9.82 -2.52
C TYR A 400 6.51 9.23 -1.14
N PHE A 401 7.55 8.88 -0.38
CA PHE A 401 7.44 8.34 0.96
C PHE A 401 6.77 9.35 1.93
N ARG A 402 7.08 10.65 1.84
CA ARG A 402 6.58 11.67 2.78
C ARG A 402 5.05 11.75 2.86
N PHE A 403 4.34 11.44 1.77
CA PHE A 403 2.87 11.46 1.72
C PHE A 403 2.19 10.52 2.73
N PHE A 404 2.87 9.47 3.16
CA PHE A 404 2.32 8.45 4.05
C PHE A 404 2.89 8.52 5.48
N SER A 405 3.67 9.56 5.78
CA SER A 405 4.27 9.74 7.11
C SER A 405 3.28 10.25 8.13
N LYS A 406 3.33 9.71 9.36
CA LYS A 406 2.48 10.13 10.47
C LYS A 406 3.27 11.09 11.37
N LYS A 407 3.16 12.40 11.08
CA LYS A 407 3.79 13.60 11.72
C LYS A 407 5.08 14.14 11.07
N ASP A 408 5.37 15.41 11.35
CA ASP A 408 6.60 16.19 11.03
C ASP A 408 7.90 15.64 11.64
N SER A 409 8.04 14.31 11.72
CA SER A 409 9.34 13.71 12.03
C SER A 409 10.24 13.90 10.81
N ILE A 410 10.97 15.02 10.83
CA ILE A 410 12.02 15.41 9.88
C ILE A 410 13.05 14.27 9.68
N GLU A 411 13.13 13.33 10.62
CA GLU A 411 13.85 12.06 10.48
C GLU A 411 12.87 10.90 10.66
N GLN A 412 12.43 10.27 9.56
CA GLN A 412 11.90 8.91 9.72
C GLN A 412 13.06 7.99 10.05
N SER A 413 12.81 7.06 10.96
CA SER A 413 13.84 6.07 11.30
C SER A 413 14.32 5.37 10.03
N ASN A 414 15.63 5.17 9.92
CA ASN A 414 16.25 4.41 8.83
C ASN A 414 15.57 3.03 8.65
N SER A 415 15.07 2.45 9.76
CA SER A 415 14.22 1.26 9.78
C SER A 415 12.99 1.35 8.88
N VAL A 416 12.23 2.46 8.93
CA VAL A 416 11.05 2.65 8.06
C VAL A 416 11.46 2.67 6.58
N ARG A 417 12.54 3.37 6.24
CA ARG A 417 13.06 3.45 4.86
C ARG A 417 13.48 2.08 4.33
N ILE A 418 14.23 1.33 5.14
CA ILE A 418 14.63 -0.05 4.83
C ILE A 418 13.39 -0.93 4.60
N MET A 419 12.39 -0.82 5.49
CA MET A 419 11.15 -1.59 5.37
C MET A 419 10.42 -1.35 4.06
N ILE A 420 10.37 -0.10 3.62
CA ILE A 420 9.67 0.27 2.40
C ILE A 420 10.44 -0.17 1.17
N GLY A 421 11.77 -0.01 1.16
CA GLY A 421 12.61 -0.57 0.10
C GLY A 421 12.41 -2.09 -0.04
N LEU A 422 12.28 -2.81 1.08
CA LEU A 422 11.98 -4.24 1.07
C LEU A 422 10.59 -4.56 0.51
N ILE A 423 9.55 -3.78 0.85
CA ILE A 423 8.21 -3.95 0.30
C ILE A 423 8.22 -3.69 -1.22
N VAL A 424 8.80 -2.57 -1.66
CA VAL A 424 8.93 -2.18 -3.07
C VAL A 424 9.61 -3.30 -3.88
N ASN A 425 10.69 -3.87 -3.36
CA ASN A 425 11.40 -4.97 -4.00
C ASN A 425 10.62 -6.29 -3.99
N LYS A 426 10.18 -6.77 -2.82
CA LYS A 426 9.63 -8.12 -2.67
C LYS A 426 8.19 -8.26 -3.14
N GLU A 427 7.41 -7.19 -3.12
CA GLU A 427 6.00 -7.22 -3.52
C GLU A 427 5.78 -6.75 -4.96
N PHE A 428 6.54 -5.75 -5.39
CA PHE A 428 6.34 -5.09 -6.69
C PHE A 428 7.48 -5.35 -7.69
N ASN A 429 8.55 -6.04 -7.28
CA ASN A 429 9.74 -6.29 -8.11
C ASN A 429 10.35 -4.99 -8.67
N LEU A 430 10.27 -3.92 -7.87
CA LEU A 430 10.85 -2.61 -8.17
C LEU A 430 12.09 -2.39 -7.31
N ASN A 431 13.03 -1.57 -7.78
CA ASN A 431 14.21 -1.21 -7.02
C ASN A 431 14.25 0.30 -6.80
N VAL A 432 14.82 0.70 -5.67
CA VAL A 432 15.26 2.07 -5.43
C VAL A 432 16.71 2.14 -5.90
N ASP A 433 17.00 3.03 -6.85
CA ASP A 433 18.35 3.20 -7.39
C ASP A 433 19.26 4.01 -6.43
N SER A 434 20.52 4.20 -6.82
CA SER A 434 21.50 4.97 -6.04
C SER A 434 21.11 6.43 -5.83
N ASP A 435 20.24 6.96 -6.68
CA ASP A 435 19.78 8.35 -6.66
C ASP A 435 18.42 8.46 -5.94
N TYR A 436 18.04 7.44 -5.17
CA TYR A 436 16.78 7.35 -4.45
C TYR A 436 15.56 7.48 -5.35
N ASN A 437 15.60 6.90 -6.55
CA ASN A 437 14.44 6.87 -7.44
C ASN A 437 13.84 5.48 -7.56
N ILE A 438 12.52 5.42 -7.69
CA ILE A 438 11.80 4.23 -8.16
C ILE A 438 11.48 4.43 -9.64
N TYR A 439 11.99 3.54 -10.48
CA TYR A 439 11.59 3.44 -11.88
C TYR A 439 10.39 2.52 -12.02
N ILE A 440 9.28 3.04 -12.57
CA ILE A 440 8.11 2.24 -12.92
C ILE A 440 8.01 2.13 -14.44
N GLU A 441 8.15 0.89 -14.92
CA GLU A 441 8.06 0.58 -16.34
C GLU A 441 6.61 0.53 -16.83
N LYS A 442 6.40 0.96 -18.08
CA LYS A 442 5.14 0.77 -18.78
C LYS A 442 4.74 -0.71 -18.86
N THR A 443 3.57 -1.03 -18.34
CA THR A 443 2.99 -2.39 -18.37
C THR A 443 2.00 -2.59 -19.52
N THR A 444 1.53 -1.50 -20.12
CA THR A 444 0.62 -1.55 -21.28
C THR A 444 1.38 -1.79 -22.59
N LYS A 445 0.74 -2.45 -23.56
CA LYS A 445 1.33 -2.61 -24.90
C LYS A 445 1.52 -1.24 -25.56
N LYS A 446 2.61 -1.05 -26.31
CA LYS A 446 2.77 0.12 -27.17
C LYS A 446 1.59 0.20 -28.15
N THR A 447 1.02 1.39 -28.25
CA THR A 447 -0.09 1.73 -29.13
C THR A 447 0.44 2.20 -30.48
N LEU A 448 -0.45 2.28 -31.49
CA LEU A 448 -0.04 2.63 -32.85
C LEU A 448 0.68 3.99 -32.94
N HIS A 449 0.23 5.01 -32.19
CA HIS A 449 0.87 6.33 -32.22
C HIS A 449 2.26 6.33 -31.58
N GLU A 450 2.51 5.53 -30.54
CA GLU A 450 3.83 5.43 -29.92
C GLU A 450 4.83 4.80 -30.88
N TYR A 451 4.42 3.78 -31.64
CA TYR A 451 5.26 3.26 -32.73
C TYR A 451 5.51 4.30 -33.82
N MET A 452 4.54 5.17 -34.12
CA MET A 452 4.76 6.28 -35.06
C MET A 452 5.76 7.30 -34.52
N ILE A 453 5.68 7.63 -33.22
CA ILE A 453 6.62 8.52 -32.55
C ILE A 453 8.03 7.92 -32.60
N ASP A 454 8.21 6.64 -32.25
CA ASP A 454 9.51 5.96 -32.35
C ASP A 454 10.12 6.08 -33.77
N ILE A 455 9.31 5.92 -34.82
CA ILE A 455 9.75 6.08 -36.22
C ILE A 455 10.17 7.53 -36.51
N LEU A 456 9.36 8.50 -36.08
CA LEU A 456 9.62 9.92 -36.31
C LEU A 456 10.85 10.41 -35.53
N GLU A 457 11.00 10.02 -34.27
CA GLU A 457 12.18 10.31 -33.43
C GLU A 457 13.44 9.72 -34.07
N LYS A 458 13.41 8.45 -34.46
CA LYS A 458 14.57 7.78 -35.09
C LYS A 458 15.03 8.43 -36.40
N ASN A 459 14.11 9.04 -37.15
CA ASN A 459 14.43 9.67 -38.44
C ASN A 459 14.68 11.18 -38.32
N GLU A 460 14.39 11.78 -37.16
CA GLU A 460 14.62 13.20 -36.85
C GLU A 460 14.06 14.20 -37.89
N ARG A 461 13.00 13.82 -38.61
CA ARG A 461 12.39 14.66 -39.66
C ARG A 461 10.91 14.34 -39.89
N PRO A 462 10.14 15.28 -40.45
CA PRO A 462 8.82 14.99 -41.02
C PRO A 462 8.85 13.88 -42.07
N MET A 463 7.88 12.96 -42.00
CA MET A 463 7.78 11.81 -42.91
C MET A 463 6.39 11.72 -43.54
N HIS A 464 6.34 11.40 -44.83
CA HIS A 464 5.07 11.13 -45.50
C HIS A 464 4.45 9.84 -44.96
N ILE A 465 3.12 9.74 -44.90
CA ILE A 465 2.41 8.57 -44.37
C ILE A 465 2.85 7.25 -45.00
N SER A 466 3.18 7.25 -46.30
CA SER A 466 3.71 6.07 -46.99
C SER A 466 5.13 5.69 -46.53
N GLU A 467 5.96 6.67 -46.17
CA GLU A 467 7.29 6.42 -45.60
C GLU A 467 7.17 5.84 -44.19
N ILE A 468 6.26 6.39 -43.38
CA ILE A 468 5.95 5.87 -42.03
C ILE A 468 5.42 4.44 -42.14
N GLU A 469 4.44 4.18 -43.00
CA GLU A 469 3.88 2.84 -43.21
C GLU A 469 4.98 1.83 -43.59
N LYS A 470 5.85 2.19 -44.54
CA LYS A 470 6.94 1.33 -44.98
C LYS A 470 7.91 1.02 -43.83
N GLN A 471 8.34 2.03 -43.07
CA GLN A 471 9.24 1.85 -41.94
C GLN A 471 8.58 1.02 -40.82
N MET A 472 7.30 1.25 -40.52
CA MET A 472 6.57 0.46 -39.53
C MET A 472 6.46 -1.01 -39.92
N ARG A 473 6.21 -1.34 -41.20
CA ARG A 473 6.20 -2.74 -41.67
C ARG A 473 7.57 -3.41 -41.59
N LEU A 474 8.65 -2.65 -41.83
CA LEU A 474 10.02 -3.15 -41.75
C LEU A 474 10.48 -3.39 -40.31
N ILE A 475 10.20 -2.45 -39.41
CA ILE A 475 10.71 -2.48 -38.03
C ILE A 475 9.78 -3.28 -37.11
N PHE A 476 8.47 -3.27 -37.36
CA PHE A 476 7.46 -3.93 -36.54
C PHE A 476 6.57 -4.88 -37.37
N PRO A 477 7.12 -5.95 -37.97
CA PRO A 477 6.41 -6.81 -38.92
C PRO A 477 5.21 -7.57 -38.32
N HIS A 478 5.19 -7.73 -37.00
CA HIS A 478 4.11 -8.41 -36.27
C HIS A 478 2.88 -7.51 -36.03
N LEU A 479 3.00 -6.19 -36.24
CA LEU A 479 1.93 -5.24 -35.94
C LEU A 479 0.90 -5.23 -37.08
N LYS A 480 -0.37 -5.44 -36.75
CA LYS A 480 -1.48 -5.33 -37.71
C LYS A 480 -2.01 -3.90 -37.74
N PHE A 481 -1.86 -3.21 -38.86
CA PHE A 481 -2.37 -1.85 -39.09
C PHE A 481 -2.68 -1.61 -40.56
N THR A 482 -3.47 -0.57 -40.83
CA THR A 482 -3.75 -0.08 -42.19
C THR A 482 -3.21 1.33 -42.35
N ARG A 483 -3.02 1.79 -43.59
CA ARG A 483 -2.66 3.20 -43.84
C ARG A 483 -3.72 4.16 -43.27
N SER A 484 -5.00 3.76 -43.34
CA SER A 484 -6.10 4.55 -42.76
C SER A 484 -6.00 4.65 -41.24
N SER A 485 -5.63 3.57 -40.55
CA SER A 485 -5.45 3.61 -39.09
C SER A 485 -4.28 4.50 -38.69
N ILE A 486 -3.16 4.47 -39.43
CA ILE A 486 -2.03 5.40 -39.22
C ILE A 486 -2.51 6.86 -39.34
N SER A 487 -3.23 7.19 -40.42
CA SER A 487 -3.72 8.56 -40.65
C SER A 487 -4.70 9.01 -39.57
N SER A 488 -5.68 8.17 -39.25
CA SER A 488 -6.68 8.47 -38.22
C SER A 488 -6.03 8.68 -36.86
N THR A 489 -5.11 7.80 -36.47
CA THR A 489 -4.40 7.89 -35.19
C THR A 489 -3.54 9.15 -35.12
N ALA A 490 -2.80 9.47 -36.18
CA ALA A 490 -1.95 10.65 -36.23
C ALA A 490 -2.73 11.97 -36.10
N ASN A 491 -3.98 12.01 -36.60
CA ASN A 491 -4.82 13.20 -36.52
C ASN A 491 -5.48 13.38 -35.14
N THR A 492 -5.57 12.31 -34.35
CA THR A 492 -6.20 12.35 -33.01
C THR A 492 -5.23 12.61 -31.86
N VAL A 493 -3.94 12.39 -32.08
CA VAL A 493 -2.91 12.42 -31.02
C VAL A 493 -2.19 13.76 -31.04
N GLU A 494 -2.09 14.42 -29.89
CA GLU A 494 -1.59 15.80 -29.79
C GLU A 494 -0.09 15.90 -30.08
N GLU A 495 0.66 14.83 -29.79
CA GLU A 495 2.10 14.73 -29.96
C GLU A 495 2.52 14.69 -31.45
N ILE A 496 1.59 14.36 -32.36
CA ILE A 496 1.84 14.25 -33.80
C ILE A 496 1.08 15.36 -34.53
N VAL A 497 1.78 16.07 -35.43
CA VAL A 497 1.22 17.15 -36.24
C VAL A 497 1.25 16.78 -37.71
N CYS A 498 0.15 17.01 -38.43
CA CYS A 498 0.09 16.87 -39.88
C CYS A 498 0.54 18.17 -40.57
N TYR A 499 1.52 18.06 -41.46
CA TYR A 499 2.07 19.15 -42.26
C TYR A 499 1.31 19.35 -43.58
N GLY A 500 0.46 20.37 -43.62
CA GLY A 500 -0.27 20.81 -44.82
C GLY A 500 -1.20 19.75 -45.41
N LYS A 501 -1.55 19.89 -46.71
CA LYS A 501 -2.46 18.96 -47.43
C LYS A 501 -1.80 17.63 -47.86
N LYS A 502 -0.56 17.34 -47.44
CA LYS A 502 0.27 16.29 -48.06
C LYS A 502 0.49 15.05 -47.20
N SER A 503 -0.36 14.74 -46.21
CA SER A 503 -0.24 13.51 -45.39
C SER A 503 1.19 13.28 -44.84
N THR A 504 1.88 14.37 -44.49
CA THR A 504 3.24 14.32 -43.92
C THR A 504 3.11 14.62 -42.44
N TYR A 505 3.70 13.80 -41.59
CA TYR A 505 3.55 13.86 -40.14
C TYR A 505 4.90 14.08 -39.46
N GLY A 506 4.88 14.71 -38.28
CA GLY A 506 6.05 14.90 -37.43
C GLY A 506 5.67 15.27 -36.02
N LEU A 507 6.67 15.50 -35.18
CA LEU A 507 6.45 15.66 -33.75
C LEU A 507 6.21 17.11 -33.38
N LYS A 508 5.23 17.34 -32.48
CA LYS A 508 4.91 18.67 -31.96
C LYS A 508 6.10 19.32 -31.25
N ILE A 509 6.94 18.53 -30.59
CA ILE A 509 8.15 18.98 -29.88
C ILE A 509 9.22 19.62 -30.80
N TRP A 510 9.14 19.41 -32.13
CA TRP A 510 10.08 20.01 -33.08
C TRP A 510 9.85 21.53 -33.30
N GLY A 511 8.81 22.12 -32.70
CA GLY A 511 8.60 23.56 -32.55
C GLY A 511 7.67 24.22 -33.57
N ASP A 512 7.23 25.45 -33.25
CA ASP A 512 6.17 26.23 -33.96
C ASP A 512 6.44 26.52 -35.44
N CYS A 513 7.67 26.32 -35.91
CA CYS A 513 8.04 26.51 -37.31
C CYS A 513 7.54 25.37 -38.19
N TYR A 514 7.41 24.17 -37.61
CA TYR A 514 6.97 22.97 -38.31
C TYR A 514 5.46 22.84 -38.16
N GLY A 515 4.70 22.99 -39.25
CA GLY A 515 3.22 22.94 -39.23
C GLY A 515 2.57 24.15 -39.89
N THR A 516 3.31 25.24 -39.97
CA THR A 516 2.81 26.50 -40.53
C THR A 516 3.06 26.56 -42.04
N SER A 517 2.38 27.48 -42.74
CA SER A 517 2.54 27.60 -44.18
C SER A 517 3.97 28.03 -44.55
N LEU A 518 4.39 27.81 -45.80
CA LEU A 518 5.68 28.33 -46.30
C LEU A 518 5.85 29.83 -46.02
N LYS A 519 4.74 30.58 -46.01
CA LYS A 519 4.72 32.01 -45.70
C LYS A 519 5.07 32.27 -44.23
N ASP A 520 4.50 31.50 -43.31
CA ASP A 520 4.73 31.65 -41.88
C ASP A 520 6.17 31.26 -41.49
N MET A 521 6.72 30.21 -42.12
CA MET A 521 8.14 29.85 -41.97
C MET A 521 9.06 30.98 -42.45
N VAL A 522 8.76 31.58 -43.62
CA VAL A 522 9.52 32.75 -44.12
C VAL A 522 9.38 33.92 -43.16
N GLU A 523 8.20 34.17 -42.62
CA GLU A 523 7.97 35.24 -41.65
C GLU A 523 8.80 35.02 -40.38
N TYR A 524 8.81 33.81 -39.82
CA TYR A 524 9.63 33.45 -38.67
C TYR A 524 11.11 33.68 -38.95
N ILE A 525 11.63 33.18 -40.07
CA ILE A 525 13.04 33.34 -40.45
C ILE A 525 13.41 34.83 -40.57
N LEU A 526 12.55 35.64 -41.20
CA LEU A 526 12.79 37.08 -41.35
C LEU A 526 12.68 37.83 -40.01
N LYS A 527 11.76 37.43 -39.11
CA LYS A 527 11.65 37.97 -37.74
C LYS A 527 12.91 37.69 -36.92
N THR A 528 13.41 36.46 -36.98
CA THR A 528 14.62 36.03 -36.26
C THR A 528 15.87 36.76 -36.77
N ASN A 529 16.04 36.86 -38.09
CA ASN A 529 17.21 37.50 -38.69
C ASN A 529 17.16 39.04 -38.68
N LYS A 530 15.98 39.64 -38.47
CA LYS A 530 15.75 41.09 -38.40
C LYS A 530 16.28 41.91 -39.60
N ARG A 531 16.50 41.28 -40.75
CA ARG A 531 16.96 41.92 -42.00
C ARG A 531 16.27 41.33 -43.24
N PRO A 532 16.20 42.06 -44.38
CA PRO A 532 15.79 41.46 -45.62
C PRO A 532 16.80 40.39 -46.05
N MET A 533 16.30 39.25 -46.53
CA MET A 533 17.12 38.11 -46.95
C MET A 533 16.91 37.81 -48.44
N HIS A 534 17.95 37.33 -49.10
CA HIS A 534 17.86 36.96 -50.52
C HIS A 534 17.06 35.66 -50.69
N SER A 535 16.34 35.50 -51.81
CA SER A 535 15.57 34.27 -52.11
C SER A 535 16.39 32.99 -52.04
N THR A 536 17.64 33.02 -52.49
CA THR A 536 18.59 31.90 -52.39
C THR A 536 18.94 31.56 -50.94
N GLU A 537 19.15 32.60 -50.11
CA GLU A 537 19.48 32.44 -48.70
C GLU A 537 18.30 31.85 -47.94
N LEU A 538 17.10 32.40 -48.16
CA LEU A 538 15.84 31.86 -47.65
C LEU A 538 15.62 30.41 -48.12
N SER A 539 15.91 30.09 -49.39
CA SER A 539 15.78 28.73 -49.89
C SER A 539 16.77 27.75 -49.27
N LYS A 540 17.99 28.18 -48.91
CA LYS A 540 18.96 27.32 -48.23
C LYS A 540 18.51 27.03 -46.80
N GLU A 541 18.03 28.04 -46.08
CA GLU A 541 17.51 27.88 -44.72
C GLU A 541 16.24 27.02 -44.68
N LEU A 542 15.27 27.29 -45.55
CA LEU A 542 14.01 26.55 -45.60
C LEU A 542 14.17 25.09 -46.02
N LYS A 543 15.21 24.74 -46.79
CA LYS A 543 15.50 23.35 -47.18
C LYS A 543 15.77 22.42 -45.99
N LYS A 544 16.13 22.96 -44.82
CA LYS A 544 16.24 22.20 -43.57
C LYS A 544 14.86 21.71 -43.08
N TYR A 545 13.80 22.46 -43.40
CA TYR A 545 12.45 22.27 -42.88
C TYR A 545 11.48 21.72 -43.94
N THR A 546 11.67 22.07 -45.22
CA THR A 546 10.76 21.68 -46.31
C THR A 546 11.40 21.77 -47.71
N LYS A 547 10.88 20.99 -48.67
CA LYS A 547 11.30 21.08 -50.08
C LYS A 547 10.81 22.39 -50.70
N CYS A 548 11.73 23.32 -50.94
CA CYS A 548 11.43 24.60 -51.59
C CYS A 548 12.51 25.03 -52.61
N SER A 549 12.11 25.91 -53.52
CA SER A 549 12.97 26.60 -54.48
C SER A 549 12.76 28.11 -54.40
N GLU A 550 13.70 28.90 -54.94
CA GLU A 550 13.54 30.36 -55.00
C GLU A 550 12.27 30.79 -55.73
N LYS A 551 11.92 30.07 -56.82
CA LYS A 551 10.70 30.30 -57.60
C LYS A 551 9.44 29.97 -56.79
N SER A 552 9.45 28.88 -56.01
CA SER A 552 8.32 28.51 -55.16
C SER A 552 8.13 29.48 -54.01
N ILE A 553 9.22 29.94 -53.38
CA ILE A 553 9.15 30.98 -52.33
C ILE A 553 8.53 32.24 -52.91
N ARG A 554 9.06 32.76 -54.01
CA ARG A 554 8.57 34.03 -54.59
C ARG A 554 7.12 33.96 -55.06
N SER A 555 6.70 32.87 -55.67
CA SER A 555 5.30 32.70 -56.11
C SER A 555 4.32 32.61 -54.94
N ASN A 556 4.65 31.85 -53.89
CA ASN A 556 3.79 31.71 -52.72
C ASN A 556 3.67 33.02 -51.91
N LEU A 557 4.78 33.75 -51.74
CA LEU A 557 4.78 35.01 -51.00
C LEU A 557 4.09 36.16 -51.75
N LYS A 558 4.05 36.13 -53.09
CA LYS A 558 3.34 37.12 -53.90
C LYS A 558 1.81 37.04 -53.76
N ILE A 559 1.29 35.84 -53.55
CA ILE A 559 -0.15 35.56 -53.38
C ILE A 559 -0.51 35.59 -51.88
N ASP A 560 0.20 36.40 -51.09
CA ASP A 560 -0.08 36.57 -49.66
C ASP A 560 -1.17 37.62 -49.46
N HIS A 561 -2.39 37.17 -49.15
CA HIS A 561 -3.54 38.03 -48.89
C HIS A 561 -3.42 38.96 -47.66
N PRO A 562 -2.62 38.66 -46.62
CA PRO A 562 -2.25 39.65 -45.60
C PRO A 562 -1.09 40.59 -46.03
N GLN A 563 -0.51 40.41 -47.22
CA GLN A 563 0.61 41.18 -47.77
C GLN A 563 1.76 41.41 -46.77
N ARG A 564 2.16 40.37 -46.03
CA ARG A 564 3.15 40.49 -44.94
C ARG A 564 4.56 40.82 -45.42
N PHE A 565 4.84 40.58 -46.70
CA PHE A 565 6.18 40.64 -47.26
C PHE A 565 6.39 41.88 -48.14
N ARG A 566 7.56 42.49 -48.02
CA ARG A 566 8.07 43.55 -48.89
C ARG A 566 9.17 42.98 -49.78
N PHE A 567 9.00 43.11 -51.09
CA PHE A 567 10.00 42.70 -52.07
C PHE A 567 10.90 43.87 -52.41
N PHE A 568 12.21 43.65 -52.36
CA PHE A 568 13.22 44.62 -52.74
C PHE A 568 13.91 44.20 -54.05
N ASP A 569 14.68 45.14 -54.60
CA ASP A 569 15.49 44.87 -55.79
C ASP A 569 16.51 43.74 -55.55
N GLY A 570 16.87 43.04 -56.63
CA GLY A 570 17.81 41.92 -56.54
C GLY A 570 17.28 40.70 -55.78
N SER A 571 15.96 40.45 -55.76
CA SER A 571 15.35 39.26 -55.13
C SER A 571 15.50 39.17 -53.61
N PHE A 572 15.67 40.30 -52.94
CA PHE A 572 15.59 40.39 -51.48
C PHE A 572 14.14 40.49 -51.02
N ILE A 573 13.83 39.84 -49.90
CA ILE A 573 12.50 39.79 -49.29
C ILE A 573 12.65 40.18 -47.82
N GLY A 574 11.83 41.12 -47.36
CA GLY A 574 11.70 41.48 -45.95
C GLY A 574 10.23 41.51 -45.51
N LEU A 575 10.00 41.93 -44.28
CA LEU A 575 8.68 42.11 -43.69
C LEU A 575 8.18 43.53 -43.95
N LYS A 576 6.91 43.67 -44.32
CA LYS A 576 6.29 44.95 -44.69
C LYS A 576 6.25 45.93 -43.51
N ASN A 577 6.01 45.42 -42.30
CA ASN A 577 5.83 46.23 -41.09
C ASN A 577 7.14 46.54 -40.34
N VAL A 578 8.30 46.16 -40.89
CA VAL A 578 9.62 46.44 -40.27
C VAL A 578 10.26 47.63 -40.96
N LYS A 579 10.72 48.60 -40.15
CA LYS A 579 11.53 49.73 -40.62
C LYS A 579 13.00 49.30 -40.72
N TYR A 580 13.49 49.16 -41.95
CA TYR A 580 14.89 48.84 -42.23
C TYR A 580 15.72 50.11 -42.40
N LYS A 581 17.00 50.09 -42.01
CA LYS A 581 17.92 51.22 -42.24
C LYS A 581 18.19 51.36 -43.74
N LYS A 582 18.43 52.59 -44.23
CA LYS A 582 18.73 52.84 -45.66
C LYS A 582 19.92 52.01 -46.18
N SER A 583 20.93 51.77 -45.33
CA SER A 583 22.08 50.91 -45.65
C SER A 583 21.72 49.43 -45.83
N GLU A 584 20.65 48.95 -45.20
CA GLU A 584 20.20 47.54 -45.21
C GLU A 584 19.28 47.21 -46.38
N ILE A 585 18.79 48.23 -47.11
CA ILE A 585 17.86 48.08 -48.23
C ILE A 585 18.37 48.66 -49.56
N ASN A 586 19.63 49.10 -49.60
CA ASN A 586 20.28 49.58 -50.82
C ASN A 586 20.67 48.40 -51.74
N PHE A 587 19.67 47.69 -52.23
CA PHE A 587 19.86 46.56 -53.14
C PHE A 587 19.77 47.03 -54.59
N GLN A 588 20.72 46.63 -55.41
CA GLN A 588 20.67 46.92 -56.84
C GLN A 588 19.93 45.82 -57.61
N LYS A 589 19.26 46.19 -58.72
CA LYS A 589 18.65 45.21 -59.62
C LYS A 589 19.72 44.32 -60.23
N MET A 590 19.70 43.03 -59.87
CA MET A 590 20.48 42.00 -60.54
C MET A 590 19.85 41.68 -61.90
N ARG A 591 20.02 42.56 -62.90
CA ARG A 591 19.80 42.19 -64.31
C ARG A 591 20.75 41.03 -64.64
N ARG A 592 20.41 40.17 -65.60
CA ARG A 592 21.36 39.17 -66.12
C ARG A 592 22.57 39.94 -66.65
N ILE A 593 23.61 40.09 -65.84
CA ILE A 593 24.87 40.64 -66.32
C ILE A 593 25.36 39.60 -67.32
N PRO A 594 25.52 39.96 -68.62
CA PRO A 594 25.98 39.02 -69.61
C PRO A 594 27.27 38.38 -69.10
N ILE A 595 27.35 37.05 -69.15
CA ILE A 595 28.52 36.27 -68.71
C ILE A 595 29.80 36.87 -69.33
N ILE A 596 29.71 37.33 -70.58
CA ILE A 596 30.76 38.06 -71.31
C ILE A 596 31.27 39.31 -70.57
N LYS A 597 30.39 40.13 -69.96
CA LYS A 597 30.81 41.35 -69.24
C LYS A 597 31.58 41.05 -67.96
N ILE A 598 31.24 39.95 -67.29
CA ILE A 598 31.96 39.50 -66.09
C ILE A 598 33.22 38.74 -66.49
N LYS A 599 33.20 37.98 -67.59
CA LYS A 599 34.38 37.37 -68.20
C LYS A 599 35.44 38.43 -68.56
N PHE A 600 35.07 39.50 -69.26
CA PHE A 600 35.98 40.62 -69.53
C PHE A 600 36.50 41.28 -68.25
N LEU A 601 35.64 41.50 -67.25
CA LEU A 601 36.06 42.07 -65.96
C LEU A 601 37.12 41.25 -65.24
N LEU A 602 37.02 39.93 -65.39
CA LEU A 602 37.81 38.96 -64.67
C LEU A 602 39.04 38.50 -65.45
N ASN A 603 39.04 38.60 -66.79
CA ASN A 603 40.16 38.26 -67.66
C ASN A 603 41.40 39.14 -67.44
N ASP A 604 41.22 40.40 -67.02
CA ASP A 604 42.32 41.33 -66.76
C ASP A 604 42.98 41.13 -65.37
N LEU A 605 42.60 40.07 -64.65
CA LEU A 605 43.11 39.77 -63.30
C LEU A 605 44.12 38.62 -63.34
N SER A 606 45.26 38.78 -62.67
CA SER A 606 46.20 37.68 -62.42
C SER A 606 45.54 36.61 -61.53
N TYR A 607 45.40 35.40 -62.05
CA TYR A 607 44.92 34.23 -61.32
C TYR A 607 46.09 33.43 -60.73
N PRO A 608 45.93 32.77 -59.57
CA PRO A 608 44.73 32.65 -58.73
C PRO A 608 44.39 33.94 -57.97
N ILE A 609 43.09 34.28 -57.89
CA ILE A 609 42.64 35.49 -57.17
C ILE A 609 41.80 35.13 -55.95
N ASN A 610 42.03 35.83 -54.82
CA ASN A 610 41.27 35.61 -53.60
C ASN A 610 39.77 35.92 -53.80
N TYR A 611 38.91 35.04 -53.30
CA TYR A 611 37.45 35.13 -53.37
C TYR A 611 36.89 36.50 -52.89
N LEU A 612 37.44 37.05 -51.80
CA LEU A 612 37.03 38.34 -51.26
C LEU A 612 37.45 39.51 -52.16
N LYS A 613 38.57 39.38 -52.88
CA LYS A 613 39.04 40.39 -53.84
C LYS A 613 38.09 40.49 -55.03
N ILE A 614 37.59 39.35 -55.55
CA ILE A 614 36.54 39.35 -56.59
C ILE A 614 35.27 40.03 -56.08
N ILE A 615 34.84 39.73 -54.85
CA ILE A 615 33.68 40.38 -54.23
C ILE A 615 33.88 41.90 -54.18
N GLY A 616 35.07 42.36 -53.77
CA GLY A 616 35.41 43.79 -53.74
C GLY A 616 35.31 44.47 -55.12
N ILE A 617 35.77 43.79 -56.18
CA ILE A 617 35.68 44.28 -57.57
C ILE A 617 34.22 44.38 -58.02
N LEU A 618 33.42 43.34 -57.76
CA LEU A 618 31.99 43.32 -58.10
C LEU A 618 31.21 44.39 -57.33
N ASN A 619 31.52 44.58 -56.04
CA ASN A 619 30.93 45.62 -55.21
C ASN A 619 31.19 47.01 -55.79
N ARG A 620 32.44 47.32 -56.17
CA ARG A 620 32.82 48.62 -56.74
C ARG A 620 32.18 48.85 -58.11
N LYS A 621 32.28 47.89 -59.03
CA LYS A 621 31.85 48.08 -60.42
C LYS A 621 30.34 48.13 -60.58
N PHE A 622 29.60 47.31 -59.83
CA PHE A 622 28.15 47.20 -59.98
C PHE A 622 27.37 47.85 -58.82
N LYS A 623 28.08 48.50 -57.88
CA LYS A 623 27.50 49.06 -56.65
C LYS A 623 26.71 48.02 -55.85
N PHE A 624 27.12 46.75 -55.96
CA PHE A 624 26.53 45.64 -55.22
C PHE A 624 27.03 45.63 -53.79
N ASN A 625 26.18 45.16 -52.88
CA ASN A 625 26.67 44.76 -51.57
C ASN A 625 27.41 43.42 -51.65
N SER A 626 28.21 43.10 -50.63
CA SER A 626 29.03 41.89 -50.60
C SER A 626 28.22 40.61 -50.78
N LEU A 627 26.96 40.58 -50.31
CA LEU A 627 26.07 39.44 -50.44
C LEU A 627 25.58 39.24 -51.88
N GLN A 628 25.21 40.31 -52.58
CA GLN A 628 24.85 40.29 -54.00
C GLN A 628 26.02 39.80 -54.86
N SER A 629 27.22 40.31 -54.61
CA SER A 629 28.45 39.87 -55.29
C SER A 629 28.77 38.40 -55.01
N LYS A 630 28.56 37.93 -53.77
CA LYS A 630 28.70 36.53 -53.38
C LYS A 630 27.72 35.62 -54.12
N ILE A 631 26.43 35.99 -54.19
CA ILE A 631 25.40 35.19 -54.88
C ILE A 631 25.71 35.08 -56.38
N ILE A 632 26.15 36.18 -56.99
CA ILE A 632 26.56 36.20 -58.39
C ILE A 632 27.73 35.23 -58.59
N LEU A 633 28.75 35.31 -57.74
CA LEU A 633 29.92 34.44 -57.81
C LEU A 633 29.58 32.96 -57.58
N GLU A 634 28.71 32.65 -56.60
CA GLU A 634 28.18 31.29 -56.36
C GLU A 634 27.46 30.72 -57.60
N ARG A 635 26.73 31.58 -58.33
CA ARG A 635 26.11 31.18 -59.59
C ARG A 635 27.16 30.86 -60.66
N PHE A 636 28.20 31.69 -60.80
CA PHE A 636 29.29 31.40 -61.75
C PHE A 636 30.02 30.09 -61.42
N ILE A 637 30.21 29.79 -60.15
CA ILE A 637 30.83 28.54 -59.69
C ILE A 637 29.94 27.35 -60.04
N ARG A 638 28.64 27.43 -59.71
CA ARG A 638 27.67 26.37 -60.03
C ARG A 638 27.54 26.15 -61.53
N ASP A 639 27.55 27.23 -62.32
CA ASP A 639 27.42 27.18 -63.77
C ASP A 639 28.78 26.83 -64.44
N GLY A 640 29.84 26.52 -63.66
CA GLY A 640 31.11 25.93 -64.12
C GLY A 640 32.20 26.92 -64.57
N PHE A 641 31.98 28.23 -64.45
CA PHE A 641 32.90 29.25 -64.97
C PHE A 641 34.12 29.52 -64.06
N ILE A 642 33.98 29.26 -62.75
CA ILE A 642 35.02 29.54 -61.75
C ILE A 642 35.12 28.35 -60.79
N LYS A 643 36.34 27.88 -60.52
CA LYS A 643 36.60 26.87 -59.49
C LYS A 643 37.20 27.53 -58.25
N ILE A 644 36.70 27.19 -57.07
CA ILE A 644 37.31 27.60 -55.80
C ILE A 644 38.25 26.48 -55.33
N THR A 645 39.49 26.84 -54.96
CA THR A 645 40.44 25.96 -54.27
C THR A 645 40.16 25.92 -52.76
N LYS A 646 40.73 24.95 -52.05
CA LYS A 646 40.55 24.81 -50.58
C LYS A 646 40.95 26.08 -49.80
N ASP A 647 41.84 26.90 -50.34
CA ASP A 647 42.37 28.12 -49.70
C ASP A 647 41.61 29.41 -50.10
N ASN A 648 40.36 29.31 -50.56
CA ASN A 648 39.52 30.43 -51.00
C ASN A 648 40.09 31.25 -52.19
N TYR A 649 40.92 30.62 -53.02
CA TYR A 649 41.34 31.21 -54.28
C TYR A 649 40.45 30.71 -55.43
N CYS A 650 40.05 31.63 -56.28
CA CYS A 650 39.28 31.35 -57.48
C CYS A 650 40.25 31.16 -58.65
N ASN A 651 40.09 30.05 -59.38
CA ASN A 651 40.73 29.79 -60.66
C ASN A 651 39.69 29.95 -61.76
N TYR A 652 40.05 30.70 -62.81
CA TYR A 652 39.26 30.78 -64.01
C TYR A 652 39.32 29.44 -64.75
N MET A 653 38.17 28.87 -65.11
CA MET A 653 38.16 27.76 -66.07
C MET A 653 38.09 28.37 -67.47
N LYS A 654 39.16 28.20 -68.27
CA LYS A 654 39.03 28.35 -69.72
C LYS A 654 37.99 27.31 -70.16
N ILE A 655 36.83 27.79 -70.61
CA ILE A 655 35.98 27.03 -71.52
C ILE A 655 36.62 27.15 -72.89
#